data_AF-A0A0Q6XWM3-F1
#
_entry.id   AF-A0A0Q6XWM3-F1
#
_cell.length_a   1.000
_cell.length_b   1.000
_cell.length_c   1.000
_cell.angle_alpha   90.00
_cell.angle_beta   90.00
_cell.angle_gamma   90.00
#
_symmetry.space_group_name_H-M   'P 1'
#
loop_
_entity.id
_entity.type
_entity.pdbx_description
1 polymer ?
#
loop_
_entity_poly.entity_id
_entity_poly.type
_entity_poly.pdbx_seq_one_letter_code
_entity_poly.pdbx_strand_id
1 'polypeptide(L)'
;MATNKPSEPAGEAHEGVKPLRSGRGSLDTRIDAWAARAILRLPKWLQLVWKKLPGTAPLKLGAAGCTVLVVVLLAVLFVFRQDPLTKYLNAKWPPVTPDSIRAESLKANASALSRLTGPTIALSVQLGDVESALSTKAATDLGLKSAKFTADDQVLLVEVAFDRKFTEKDADKDDEKARKLLKEYEPHIAGVIKVYGSIAGAMAEDAGQPKLVLRNQVGLTHLTVQKVEVAKYDVKLLGEALAGVLNHYRDNVGGWFAQQPMAEAHIPLLSADQYDPKRIFKLTGAGLSGAIVTEGNALTVPFRFEGLAVVIGDSRMRVVAQIVPITPDTAMPAAGPLPVEPTYDGIGNQVSTLVSERFGLDPDEAQSFVAIRKDALAFALNHAVNQVGLCVGARNAKAVLPEVHQTLRVEQDAGIKCTMSPDSCRFDADACKNNAAQEDPSKCNQCVLKSAGICGRNPLNGKKTCIGGGKCILSAPDATCVASVATRNSFNLAVATTRTTACMTEKTTKSASCVAEQSAKRLECETRRETVKGLLGDGKLARIGAAVTVSSDDAKICLTGLQLSPALDTVAVSASVEGNVDVSLKYSITPMGLGHLACKFAVSDSMKVKASLGKRTLASSGTLEFVPDPDGKSGEMRARMSSLKFHPTLKPGLAELMLKSPALNLSCTGVAEITGTTVGMAPFAQELRGDFDFEVENPSIAYRLDPWTLSVKGQGLLLTTQVVPTTKALAVMAKVRRSANAASAP
;
A
#
# COMPACT_ATOMS: atom_id res chain seq x y z
N MET A 1 3.29 4.04 -66.15
CA MET A 1 2.45 3.05 -66.88
C MET A 1 1.00 3.24 -66.46
N ALA A 2 0.14 3.42 -67.46
CA ALA A 2 -1.33 3.34 -67.46
C ALA A 2 -2.15 4.25 -66.51
N THR A 3 -2.58 5.38 -67.08
CA THR A 3 -3.75 6.19 -66.74
C THR A 3 -5.07 5.48 -67.07
N ASN A 4 -6.18 5.81 -66.40
CA ASN A 4 -7.51 5.72 -67.01
C ASN A 4 -8.50 6.78 -66.48
N LYS A 5 -8.98 7.60 -67.43
CA LYS A 5 -10.21 8.42 -67.40
C LYS A 5 -11.43 7.54 -67.72
N PRO A 6 -12.66 7.99 -67.36
CA PRO A 6 -13.69 8.21 -68.40
C PRO A 6 -14.49 9.52 -68.12
N SER A 7 -14.56 10.48 -69.05
CA SER A 7 -15.49 10.64 -70.20
C SER A 7 -16.90 11.14 -69.85
N GLU A 8 -17.19 12.38 -70.26
CA GLU A 8 -18.52 12.99 -70.43
C GLU A 8 -19.41 12.20 -71.40
N PRO A 9 -20.72 12.51 -71.40
CA PRO A 9 -21.37 12.81 -72.68
C PRO A 9 -22.19 14.11 -72.66
N ALA A 10 -22.30 14.66 -73.88
CA ALA A 10 -22.92 15.91 -74.26
C ALA A 10 -24.45 15.81 -74.47
N GLY A 11 -25.13 16.94 -74.23
CA GLY A 11 -26.03 17.63 -75.17
C GLY A 11 -27.38 17.01 -75.56
N GLU A 12 -28.47 17.70 -75.25
CA GLU A 12 -29.73 17.81 -76.02
C GLU A 12 -30.51 19.02 -75.45
N ALA A 13 -30.69 20.11 -76.20
CA ALA A 13 -31.69 20.39 -77.24
C ALA A 13 -32.84 21.26 -76.69
N HIS A 14 -32.95 22.47 -77.25
CA HIS A 14 -33.94 23.50 -76.95
C HIS A 14 -35.30 23.18 -77.58
N GLU A 15 -36.39 23.29 -76.81
CA GLU A 15 -37.76 23.39 -77.33
C GLU A 15 -38.42 24.73 -76.94
N GLY A 16 -39.13 25.29 -77.92
CA GLY A 16 -39.56 26.68 -77.97
C GLY A 16 -40.81 27.03 -77.16
N VAL A 17 -40.83 28.27 -76.68
CA VAL A 17 -41.97 28.89 -76.00
C VAL A 17 -42.68 29.87 -76.93
N LYS A 18 -43.97 29.62 -77.18
CA LYS A 18 -44.89 30.52 -77.89
C LYS A 18 -45.23 31.76 -77.04
N PRO A 19 -45.46 32.94 -77.65
CA PRO A 19 -45.83 34.15 -76.90
C PRO A 19 -47.33 34.17 -76.55
N LEU A 20 -47.65 34.47 -75.29
CA LEU A 20 -49.02 34.73 -74.82
C LEU A 20 -49.30 36.23 -74.77
N ARG A 21 -50.42 36.59 -75.41
CA ARG A 21 -51.04 37.92 -75.52
C ARG A 21 -51.15 38.67 -74.19
N SER A 22 -50.88 39.97 -74.26
CA SER A 22 -51.14 40.95 -73.21
C SER A 22 -52.65 41.24 -73.07
N GLY A 23 -53.21 40.86 -71.92
CA GLY A 23 -54.52 41.34 -71.46
C GLY A 23 -54.33 42.22 -70.23
N ARG A 24 -54.60 43.53 -70.36
CA ARG A 24 -54.68 44.47 -69.25
C ARG A 24 -55.88 44.12 -68.37
N GLY A 25 -55.61 43.66 -67.16
CA GLY A 25 -56.55 43.66 -66.03
C GLY A 25 -55.85 44.33 -64.84
N SER A 26 -56.58 45.14 -64.08
CA SER A 26 -56.05 45.94 -62.98
C SER A 26 -55.32 45.10 -61.94
N LEU A 27 -54.22 45.64 -61.41
CA LEU A 27 -53.26 44.97 -60.54
C LEU A 27 -53.88 44.37 -59.27
N ASP A 28 -54.94 44.99 -58.74
CA ASP A 28 -55.51 44.65 -57.43
C ASP A 28 -56.24 43.30 -57.41
N THR A 29 -56.99 42.95 -58.45
CA THR A 29 -57.75 41.67 -58.49
C THR A 29 -56.87 40.44 -58.73
N ARG A 30 -55.63 40.62 -59.22
CA ARG A 30 -54.66 39.53 -59.41
C ARG A 30 -53.91 39.17 -58.14
N ILE A 31 -53.73 40.12 -57.23
CA ILE A 31 -53.05 39.90 -55.95
C ILE A 31 -53.94 39.07 -55.02
N ASP A 32 -55.24 39.38 -54.95
CA ASP A 32 -56.19 38.63 -54.11
C ASP A 32 -56.42 37.19 -54.59
N ALA A 33 -56.47 36.97 -55.91
CA ALA A 33 -56.61 35.63 -56.48
C ALA A 33 -55.33 34.78 -56.33
N TRP A 34 -54.15 35.41 -56.29
CA TRP A 34 -52.88 34.73 -56.06
C TRP A 34 -52.71 34.35 -54.58
N ALA A 35 -53.05 35.24 -53.66
CA ALA A 35 -53.03 34.99 -52.22
C ALA A 35 -53.97 33.83 -51.84
N ALA A 36 -55.19 33.80 -52.39
CA ALA A 36 -56.15 32.72 -52.14
C ALA A 36 -55.64 31.34 -52.63
N ARG A 37 -54.93 31.28 -53.76
CA ARG A 37 -54.34 30.03 -54.29
C ARG A 37 -53.09 29.60 -53.54
N ALA A 38 -52.30 30.54 -53.02
CA ALA A 38 -51.11 30.25 -52.21
C ALA A 38 -51.51 29.63 -50.85
N ILE A 39 -52.58 30.12 -50.23
CA ILE A 39 -53.10 29.60 -48.96
C ILE A 39 -53.60 28.15 -49.10
N LEU A 40 -54.23 27.82 -50.24
CA LEU A 40 -54.71 26.46 -50.54
C LEU A 40 -53.58 25.43 -50.73
N ARG A 41 -52.33 25.86 -50.96
CA ARG A 41 -51.15 24.99 -51.12
C ARG A 41 -50.32 24.82 -49.84
N LEU A 42 -50.68 25.50 -48.76
CA LEU A 42 -49.99 25.34 -47.47
C LEU A 42 -50.27 23.97 -46.84
N PRO A 43 -49.33 23.41 -46.06
CA PRO A 43 -49.58 22.22 -45.25
C PRO A 43 -50.80 22.42 -44.34
N LYS A 44 -51.61 21.37 -44.13
CA LYS A 44 -52.88 21.43 -43.36
C LYS A 44 -52.74 22.08 -41.97
N TRP A 45 -51.58 21.96 -41.32
CA TRP A 45 -51.32 22.58 -40.02
C TRP A 45 -51.20 24.12 -40.09
N LEU A 46 -50.60 24.65 -41.16
CA LEU A 46 -50.53 26.10 -41.44
C LEU A 46 -51.91 26.66 -41.83
N GLN A 47 -52.72 25.88 -42.56
CA GLN A 47 -54.12 26.22 -42.82
C GLN A 47 -54.97 26.23 -41.54
N LEU A 48 -54.66 25.34 -40.58
CA LEU A 48 -55.31 25.29 -39.27
C LEU A 48 -54.89 26.44 -38.36
N VAL A 49 -53.63 26.88 -38.39
CA VAL A 49 -53.14 28.09 -37.69
C VAL A 49 -53.84 29.33 -38.24
N TRP A 50 -53.99 29.42 -39.56
CA TRP A 50 -54.68 30.55 -40.21
C TRP A 50 -56.19 30.60 -39.88
N LYS A 51 -56.84 29.43 -39.76
CA LYS A 51 -58.26 29.31 -39.35
C LYS A 51 -58.51 29.50 -37.85
N LYS A 52 -57.51 29.34 -37.00
CA LYS A 52 -57.63 29.49 -35.54
C LYS A 52 -57.33 30.89 -35.02
N LEU A 53 -56.96 31.84 -35.88
CA LEU A 53 -56.86 33.25 -35.51
C LEU A 53 -58.28 33.80 -35.20
N PRO A 54 -58.58 34.17 -33.94
CA PRO A 54 -59.90 34.64 -33.57
C PRO A 54 -60.10 36.08 -34.05
N GLY A 55 -61.26 36.33 -34.67
CA GLY A 55 -61.88 37.66 -34.75
C GLY A 55 -61.30 38.61 -35.79
N THR A 56 -61.98 38.69 -36.93
CA THR A 56 -61.90 39.77 -37.90
C THR A 56 -62.41 41.09 -37.29
N ALA A 57 -61.52 41.82 -36.63
CA ALA A 57 -61.51 43.27 -36.69
C ALA A 57 -60.26 43.67 -37.50
N PRO A 58 -60.28 44.75 -38.31
CA PRO A 58 -59.09 45.23 -38.98
C PRO A 58 -58.09 45.72 -37.93
N LEU A 59 -57.30 44.80 -37.40
CA LEU A 59 -56.07 45.10 -36.69
C LEU A 59 -55.24 45.92 -37.67
N LYS A 60 -55.08 47.22 -37.38
CA LYS A 60 -54.00 48.02 -37.92
C LYS A 60 -52.70 47.38 -37.45
N LEU A 61 -52.25 46.33 -38.12
CA LEU A 61 -50.85 45.94 -38.12
C LEU A 61 -50.12 47.15 -38.69
N GLY A 62 -49.52 47.96 -37.80
CA GLY A 62 -48.57 48.97 -38.23
C GLY A 62 -47.50 48.30 -39.09
N ALA A 63 -46.87 49.07 -39.98
CA ALA A 63 -45.92 48.58 -40.98
C ALA A 63 -44.86 47.58 -40.44
N ALA A 64 -44.52 47.67 -39.14
CA ALA A 64 -43.65 46.74 -38.42
C ALA A 64 -44.19 45.30 -38.30
N GLY A 65 -45.49 45.10 -38.06
CA GLY A 65 -46.09 43.76 -37.94
C GLY A 65 -46.15 43.04 -39.29
N CYS A 66 -46.44 43.77 -40.37
CA CYS A 66 -46.48 43.22 -41.73
C CYS A 66 -45.08 42.87 -42.25
N THR A 67 -44.06 43.66 -41.92
CA THR A 67 -42.67 43.35 -42.31
C THR A 67 -42.14 42.12 -41.59
N VAL A 68 -42.40 41.96 -40.29
CA VAL A 68 -41.99 40.74 -39.56
C VAL A 68 -42.67 39.50 -40.13
N LEU A 69 -43.97 39.56 -40.42
CA LEU A 69 -44.71 38.42 -40.96
C LEU A 69 -44.25 38.06 -42.38
N VAL A 70 -43.97 39.06 -43.23
CA VAL A 70 -43.46 38.85 -44.59
C VAL A 70 -42.01 38.34 -44.58
N VAL A 71 -41.16 38.82 -43.67
CA VAL A 71 -39.78 38.33 -43.51
C VAL A 71 -39.77 36.89 -43.00
N VAL A 72 -40.65 36.55 -42.05
CA VAL A 72 -40.82 35.16 -41.58
C VAL A 72 -41.37 34.27 -42.70
N LEU A 73 -42.36 34.74 -43.47
CA LEU A 73 -42.91 33.98 -44.59
C LEU A 73 -41.88 33.76 -45.71
N LEU A 74 -41.06 34.78 -46.00
CA LEU A 74 -39.96 34.69 -46.98
C LEU A 74 -38.83 33.78 -46.49
N ALA A 75 -38.48 33.83 -45.21
CA ALA A 75 -37.53 32.91 -44.59
C ALA A 75 -38.03 31.46 -44.65
N VAL A 76 -39.32 31.24 -44.38
CA VAL A 76 -39.96 29.91 -44.49
C VAL A 76 -40.03 29.45 -45.95
N LEU A 77 -40.33 30.33 -46.91
CA LEU A 77 -40.38 29.98 -48.34
C LEU A 77 -38.99 29.70 -48.94
N PHE A 78 -37.92 30.27 -48.39
CA PHE A 78 -36.54 29.99 -48.81
C PHE A 78 -36.08 28.57 -48.42
N VAL A 79 -36.61 28.01 -47.32
CA VAL A 79 -36.25 26.66 -46.82
C VAL A 79 -36.74 25.51 -47.72
N PHE A 80 -37.69 25.74 -48.65
CA PHE A 80 -38.35 24.66 -49.42
C PHE A 80 -37.86 24.42 -50.87
N ARG A 81 -36.83 25.13 -51.36
CA ARG A 81 -36.11 24.79 -52.62
C ARG A 81 -34.69 24.38 -52.26
N GLN A 82 -34.12 23.32 -52.88
CA GLN A 82 -32.76 22.78 -52.60
C GLN A 82 -31.80 23.86 -52.11
N ASP A 83 -31.60 23.86 -50.79
CA ASP A 83 -31.39 25.07 -50.02
C ASP A 83 -29.90 25.48 -50.05
N PRO A 84 -29.57 26.66 -50.62
CA PRO A 84 -28.22 27.21 -50.56
C PRO A 84 -27.70 27.31 -49.12
N LEU A 85 -28.60 27.51 -48.15
CA LEU A 85 -28.28 27.52 -46.72
C LEU A 85 -27.89 26.12 -46.24
N THR A 86 -28.64 25.07 -46.56
CA THR A 86 -28.23 23.68 -46.25
C THR A 86 -26.87 23.33 -46.84
N LYS A 87 -26.58 23.73 -48.09
CA LYS A 87 -25.26 23.51 -48.70
C LYS A 87 -24.16 24.27 -47.94
N TYR A 88 -24.40 25.51 -47.58
CA TYR A 88 -23.47 26.33 -46.80
C TYR A 88 -23.25 25.74 -45.39
N LEU A 89 -24.33 25.37 -44.70
CA LEU A 89 -24.29 24.79 -43.36
C LEU A 89 -23.60 23.43 -43.37
N ASN A 90 -23.88 22.53 -44.31
CA ASN A 90 -23.20 21.23 -44.42
C ASN A 90 -21.71 21.38 -44.71
N ALA A 91 -21.31 22.40 -45.51
CA ALA A 91 -19.90 22.66 -45.78
C ALA A 91 -19.16 23.22 -44.56
N LYS A 92 -19.81 24.04 -43.75
CA LYS A 92 -19.21 24.68 -42.58
C LYS A 92 -19.28 23.80 -41.33
N TRP A 93 -20.42 23.17 -41.10
CA TRP A 93 -20.76 22.32 -39.98
C TRP A 93 -21.38 21.03 -40.52
N PRO A 94 -20.55 20.04 -40.88
CA PRO A 94 -21.02 18.76 -41.39
C PRO A 94 -22.07 18.16 -40.45
N PRO A 95 -23.21 17.69 -40.97
CA PRO A 95 -24.27 17.17 -40.12
C PRO A 95 -23.79 15.92 -39.37
N VAL A 96 -24.06 15.88 -38.07
CA VAL A 96 -23.74 14.74 -37.21
C VAL A 96 -25.06 14.18 -36.67
N THR A 97 -25.28 12.87 -36.82
CA THR A 97 -26.52 12.20 -36.39
C THR A 97 -26.28 11.35 -35.13
N PRO A 98 -27.35 10.96 -34.40
CA PRO A 98 -27.25 10.02 -33.29
C PRO A 98 -26.60 8.69 -33.69
N ASP A 99 -26.97 8.14 -34.85
CA ASP A 99 -26.44 6.86 -35.32
C ASP A 99 -24.95 6.95 -35.70
N SER A 100 -24.50 8.06 -36.28
CA SER A 100 -23.07 8.25 -36.56
C SER A 100 -22.25 8.36 -35.27
N ILE A 101 -22.76 9.09 -34.28
CA ILE A 101 -22.12 9.20 -32.95
C ILE A 101 -22.08 7.83 -32.25
N ARG A 102 -23.19 7.07 -32.30
CA ARG A 102 -23.25 5.72 -31.75
C ARG A 102 -22.19 4.81 -32.39
N ALA A 103 -22.13 4.76 -33.71
CA ALA A 103 -21.19 3.93 -34.43
C ALA A 103 -19.71 4.30 -34.15
N GLU A 104 -19.41 5.60 -34.07
CA GLU A 104 -18.06 6.08 -33.74
C GLU A 104 -17.69 5.74 -32.29
N SER A 105 -18.61 5.96 -31.34
CA SER A 105 -18.43 5.61 -29.93
C SER A 105 -18.20 4.10 -29.73
N LEU A 106 -19.00 3.26 -30.39
CA LEU A 106 -18.85 1.79 -30.35
C LEU A 106 -17.48 1.37 -30.89
N LYS A 107 -17.08 1.89 -32.04
CA LYS A 107 -15.78 1.57 -32.64
C LYS A 107 -14.62 2.03 -31.77
N ALA A 108 -14.69 3.25 -31.23
CA ALA A 108 -13.66 3.82 -30.38
C ALA A 108 -13.51 3.04 -29.06
N ASN A 109 -14.62 2.75 -28.38
CA ASN A 109 -14.61 2.01 -27.12
C ASN A 109 -14.21 0.54 -27.31
N ALA A 110 -14.62 -0.12 -28.39
CA ALA A 110 -14.15 -1.47 -28.72
C ALA A 110 -12.64 -1.50 -28.99
N SER A 111 -12.12 -0.53 -29.76
CA SER A 111 -10.67 -0.41 -30.01
C SER A 111 -9.87 -0.04 -28.77
N ALA A 112 -10.44 0.74 -27.86
CA ALA A 112 -9.80 1.04 -26.58
C ALA A 112 -9.79 -0.21 -25.69
N LEU A 113 -10.92 -0.90 -25.57
CA LEU A 113 -11.07 -2.11 -24.77
C LEU A 113 -10.16 -3.25 -25.24
N SER A 114 -9.98 -3.43 -26.56
CA SER A 114 -9.08 -4.44 -27.09
C SER A 114 -7.60 -4.22 -26.73
N ARG A 115 -7.23 -2.98 -26.34
CA ARG A 115 -5.88 -2.64 -25.86
C ARG A 115 -5.73 -2.82 -24.35
N LEU A 116 -6.83 -2.97 -23.61
CA LEU A 116 -6.80 -3.17 -22.16
C LEU A 116 -6.48 -4.63 -21.85
N THR A 117 -5.19 -4.92 -21.68
CA THR A 117 -4.65 -6.24 -21.34
C THR A 117 -4.90 -6.62 -19.88
N GLY A 118 -5.16 -5.64 -19.02
CA GLY A 118 -5.39 -5.86 -17.60
C GLY A 118 -5.79 -4.58 -16.90
N PRO A 119 -7.06 -4.13 -17.01
CA PRO A 119 -7.51 -2.90 -16.38
C PRO A 119 -7.21 -2.92 -14.87
N THR A 120 -6.75 -1.78 -14.37
CA THR A 120 -6.33 -1.57 -12.97
C THR A 120 -7.29 -0.66 -12.21
N ILE A 121 -8.17 0.03 -12.93
CA ILE A 121 -9.22 0.86 -12.38
C ILE A 121 -10.56 0.46 -13.04
N ALA A 122 -11.60 0.34 -12.22
CA ALA A 122 -12.98 0.23 -12.67
C ALA A 122 -13.82 1.28 -11.95
N LEU A 123 -14.78 1.88 -12.66
CA LEU A 123 -15.71 2.86 -12.15
C LEU A 123 -17.10 2.51 -12.68
N SER A 124 -18.11 2.62 -11.83
CA SER A 124 -19.52 2.53 -12.20
C SER A 124 -20.26 3.70 -11.56
N VAL A 125 -21.00 4.45 -12.35
CA VAL A 125 -21.77 5.61 -11.89
C VAL A 125 -23.22 5.44 -12.32
N GLN A 126 -24.15 5.51 -11.36
CA GLN A 126 -25.57 5.53 -11.68
C GLN A 126 -25.97 6.86 -12.29
N LEU A 127 -26.76 6.83 -13.35
CA LEU A 127 -27.26 8.04 -13.99
C LEU A 127 -28.15 8.86 -13.04
N GLY A 128 -28.91 8.20 -12.15
CA GLY A 128 -29.69 8.86 -11.11
C GLY A 128 -28.86 9.60 -10.05
N ASP A 129 -27.63 9.12 -9.78
CA ASP A 129 -26.68 9.83 -8.91
C ASP A 129 -26.17 11.10 -9.60
N VAL A 130 -25.93 11.05 -10.93
CA VAL A 130 -25.55 12.22 -11.75
C VAL A 130 -26.68 13.26 -11.80
N GLU A 131 -27.93 12.82 -12.01
CA GLU A 131 -29.13 13.67 -11.95
C GLU A 131 -29.24 14.41 -10.61
N SER A 132 -29.02 13.67 -9.53
CA SER A 132 -29.05 14.20 -8.17
C SER A 132 -27.93 15.22 -7.94
N ALA A 133 -26.74 14.96 -8.48
CA ALA A 133 -25.57 15.83 -8.40
C ALA A 133 -25.67 17.09 -9.28
N LEU A 134 -26.50 17.10 -10.32
CA LEU A 134 -26.75 18.28 -11.17
C LEU A 134 -27.90 19.15 -10.68
N SER A 135 -28.78 18.60 -9.83
CA SER A 135 -29.90 19.34 -9.24
C SER A 135 -29.48 20.20 -8.04
N THR A 136 -28.43 21.00 -8.22
CA THR A 136 -27.86 21.85 -7.15
C THR A 136 -28.37 23.28 -7.23
N LYS A 137 -28.18 24.05 -6.15
CA LYS A 137 -28.56 25.47 -6.11
C LYS A 137 -27.91 26.29 -7.23
N ALA A 138 -26.63 26.04 -7.52
CA ALA A 138 -25.94 26.73 -8.61
C ALA A 138 -26.56 26.41 -9.97
N ALA A 139 -26.97 25.16 -10.19
CA ALA A 139 -27.64 24.79 -11.43
C ALA A 139 -29.03 25.44 -11.52
N THR A 140 -29.80 25.47 -10.41
CA THR A 140 -31.09 26.18 -10.37
C THR A 140 -30.94 27.68 -10.57
N ASP A 141 -29.85 28.30 -10.05
CA ASP A 141 -29.53 29.71 -10.26
C ASP A 141 -29.18 29.99 -11.74
N LEU A 142 -28.63 29.00 -12.45
CA LEU A 142 -28.44 29.04 -13.90
C LEU A 142 -29.72 28.76 -14.70
N GLY A 143 -30.84 28.54 -14.02
CA GLY A 143 -32.15 28.25 -14.59
C GLY A 143 -32.40 26.78 -14.91
N LEU A 144 -31.57 25.84 -14.45
CA LEU A 144 -31.83 24.41 -14.60
C LEU A 144 -32.98 23.99 -13.67
N LYS A 145 -34.12 23.55 -14.22
CA LYS A 145 -35.23 23.00 -13.44
C LYS A 145 -35.05 21.51 -13.18
N SER A 146 -34.68 20.77 -14.21
CA SER A 146 -34.42 19.33 -14.12
C SER A 146 -33.50 18.91 -15.25
N ALA A 147 -32.69 17.88 -14.99
CA ALA A 147 -31.96 17.15 -16.01
C ALA A 147 -32.34 15.68 -15.87
N LYS A 148 -32.67 15.04 -16.99
CA LYS A 148 -32.92 13.59 -17.06
C LYS A 148 -31.92 12.98 -18.02
N PHE A 149 -31.33 11.87 -17.60
CA PHE A 149 -30.35 11.12 -18.37
C PHE A 149 -30.97 9.79 -18.78
N THR A 150 -30.82 9.42 -20.04
CA THR A 150 -31.31 8.15 -20.56
C THR A 150 -30.25 7.61 -21.51
N ALA A 151 -29.82 6.38 -21.30
CA ALA A 151 -28.91 5.73 -22.23
C ALA A 151 -29.65 5.14 -23.43
N ASP A 152 -28.97 5.09 -24.56
CA ASP A 152 -29.40 4.54 -25.84
C ASP A 152 -28.15 3.95 -26.53
N ASP A 153 -27.82 2.70 -26.19
CA ASP A 153 -26.76 1.89 -26.81
C ASP A 153 -25.42 2.61 -27.02
N GLN A 154 -24.79 3.15 -25.96
CA GLN A 154 -23.59 4.03 -25.94
C GLN A 154 -23.81 5.52 -26.16
N VAL A 155 -25.05 5.96 -26.38
CA VAL A 155 -25.38 7.38 -26.45
C VAL A 155 -26.14 7.75 -25.17
N LEU A 156 -25.79 8.90 -24.59
CA LEU A 156 -26.45 9.50 -23.45
C LEU A 156 -27.39 10.60 -23.96
N LEU A 157 -28.69 10.35 -23.92
CA LEU A 157 -29.70 11.37 -24.11
C LEU A 157 -29.88 12.16 -22.81
N VAL A 158 -29.66 13.47 -22.89
CA VAL A 158 -29.84 14.40 -21.78
C VAL A 158 -31.00 15.33 -22.11
N GLU A 159 -32.06 15.23 -21.33
CA GLU A 159 -33.21 16.12 -21.39
C GLU A 159 -33.08 17.17 -20.28
N VAL A 160 -32.81 18.41 -20.68
CA VAL A 160 -32.62 19.56 -19.81
C VAL A 160 -33.85 20.46 -19.88
N ALA A 161 -34.61 20.52 -18.79
CA ALA A 161 -35.64 21.54 -18.63
C ALA A 161 -35.02 22.77 -17.99
N PHE A 162 -35.24 23.92 -18.60
CA PHE A 162 -34.71 25.19 -18.11
C PHE A 162 -35.81 26.24 -18.03
N ASP A 163 -35.63 27.17 -17.10
CA ASP A 163 -36.48 28.31 -16.84
C ASP A 163 -35.60 29.38 -16.18
N ARG A 164 -35.23 30.40 -16.96
CA ARG A 164 -34.33 31.45 -16.49
C ARG A 164 -34.88 32.82 -16.85
N LYS A 165 -34.96 33.68 -15.84
CA LYS A 165 -35.09 35.13 -16.03
C LYS A 165 -33.69 35.74 -16.03
N PHE A 166 -33.31 36.36 -17.14
CA PHE A 166 -32.04 37.05 -17.29
C PHE A 166 -32.14 38.47 -16.78
N THR A 167 -31.06 38.94 -16.18
CA THR A 167 -30.91 40.23 -15.49
C THR A 167 -29.63 40.91 -15.93
N GLU A 168 -29.42 42.16 -15.52
CA GLU A 168 -28.18 42.89 -15.81
C GLU A 168 -26.90 42.19 -15.31
N LYS A 169 -27.01 41.27 -14.34
CA LYS A 169 -25.89 40.50 -13.79
C LYS A 169 -25.41 39.37 -14.70
N ASP A 170 -26.21 39.00 -15.70
CA ASP A 170 -25.93 37.89 -16.60
C ASP A 170 -25.11 38.32 -17.83
N ALA A 171 -24.92 39.63 -18.04
CA ALA A 171 -24.03 40.16 -19.06
C ALA A 171 -22.60 40.30 -18.53
N ASP A 172 -21.63 40.21 -19.44
CA ASP A 172 -20.23 40.49 -19.13
C ASP A 172 -20.08 41.89 -18.53
N LYS A 173 -19.18 42.02 -17.55
CA LYS A 173 -18.98 43.28 -16.82
C LYS A 173 -18.57 44.43 -17.73
N ASP A 174 -17.97 44.12 -18.87
CA ASP A 174 -17.46 45.10 -19.83
C ASP A 174 -18.46 45.42 -20.95
N ASP A 175 -19.56 44.65 -21.08
CA ASP A 175 -20.61 44.91 -22.08
C ASP A 175 -21.76 45.74 -21.49
N GLU A 176 -21.53 47.06 -21.42
CA GLU A 176 -22.53 48.01 -20.91
C GLU A 176 -23.84 47.98 -21.72
N LYS A 177 -23.76 47.68 -23.03
CA LYS A 177 -24.94 47.62 -23.90
C LYS A 177 -25.79 46.40 -23.55
N ALA A 178 -25.18 45.22 -23.43
CA ALA A 178 -25.89 44.01 -23.01
C ALA A 178 -26.53 44.17 -21.63
N ARG A 179 -25.83 44.78 -20.65
CA ARG A 179 -26.41 45.06 -19.33
C ARG A 179 -27.64 45.96 -19.40
N LYS A 180 -27.59 47.04 -20.18
CA LYS A 180 -28.74 47.94 -20.37
C LYS A 180 -29.92 47.19 -20.99
N LEU A 181 -29.68 46.38 -22.02
CA LEU A 181 -30.70 45.57 -22.67
C LEU A 181 -31.31 44.53 -21.70
N LEU A 182 -30.48 43.80 -20.94
CA LEU A 182 -30.99 42.83 -19.97
C LEU A 182 -31.75 43.48 -18.81
N LYS A 183 -31.36 44.70 -18.39
CA LYS A 183 -32.10 45.48 -17.40
C LYS A 183 -33.45 45.97 -17.90
N GLU A 184 -33.50 46.44 -19.16
CA GLU A 184 -34.70 47.01 -19.78
C GLU A 184 -35.72 45.92 -20.13
N TYR A 185 -35.24 44.82 -20.72
CA TYR A 185 -36.10 43.79 -21.30
C TYR A 185 -36.30 42.58 -20.39
N GLU A 186 -35.45 42.36 -19.38
CA GLU A 186 -35.51 41.25 -18.42
C GLU A 186 -36.03 39.91 -19.01
N PRO A 187 -35.37 39.38 -20.05
CA PRO A 187 -35.96 38.29 -20.81
C PRO A 187 -36.13 37.05 -19.93
N HIS A 188 -37.29 36.39 -20.05
CA HIS A 188 -37.59 35.14 -19.36
C HIS A 188 -37.77 34.04 -20.40
N ILE A 189 -36.86 33.07 -20.39
CA ILE A 189 -36.87 31.96 -21.34
C ILE A 189 -37.06 30.65 -20.57
N ALA A 190 -38.07 29.88 -20.96
CA ALA A 190 -38.29 28.53 -20.44
C ALA A 190 -38.53 27.54 -21.58
N GLY A 191 -38.04 26.33 -21.40
CA GLY A 191 -38.12 25.30 -22.42
C GLY A 191 -37.46 23.99 -22.00
N VAL A 192 -37.36 23.10 -22.98
CA VAL A 192 -36.70 21.81 -22.84
C VAL A 192 -35.74 21.64 -24.02
N ILE A 193 -34.49 21.34 -23.71
CA ILE A 193 -33.47 20.96 -24.69
C ILE A 193 -33.19 19.48 -24.50
N LYS A 194 -33.29 18.71 -25.58
CA LYS A 194 -32.81 17.33 -25.64
C LYS A 194 -31.52 17.33 -26.44
N VAL A 195 -30.42 17.05 -25.76
CA VAL A 195 -29.14 16.78 -26.40
C VAL A 195 -28.82 15.30 -26.26
N TYR A 196 -28.04 14.79 -27.18
CA TYR A 196 -27.45 13.47 -27.06
C TYR A 196 -25.94 13.63 -27.06
N GLY A 197 -25.24 12.73 -26.39
CA GLY A 197 -23.80 12.68 -26.54
C GLY A 197 -23.18 11.36 -26.14
N SER A 198 -21.94 11.17 -26.55
CA SER A 198 -21.15 9.99 -26.21
C SER A 198 -19.81 10.39 -25.64
N ILE A 199 -19.22 9.48 -24.87
CA ILE A 199 -17.87 9.64 -24.33
C ILE A 199 -16.98 8.60 -24.98
N ALA A 200 -15.92 9.07 -25.64
CA ALA A 200 -14.83 8.23 -26.10
C ALA A 200 -13.52 8.72 -25.46
N GLY A 201 -12.80 7.82 -24.81
CA GLY A 201 -11.48 8.11 -24.26
C GLY A 201 -10.40 7.89 -25.31
N ALA A 202 -9.53 8.87 -25.50
CA ALA A 202 -8.30 8.74 -26.27
C ALA A 202 -7.11 9.24 -25.46
N MET A 203 -5.94 8.67 -25.74
CA MET A 203 -4.67 9.17 -25.21
C MET A 203 -4.08 10.16 -26.20
N ALA A 204 -3.68 11.32 -25.68
CA ALA A 204 -2.87 12.29 -26.40
C ALA A 204 -1.63 12.63 -25.57
N GLU A 205 -0.57 13.05 -26.26
CA GLU A 205 0.59 13.66 -25.61
C GLU A 205 0.57 15.15 -25.91
N ASP A 206 0.75 15.97 -24.88
CA ASP A 206 0.94 17.41 -25.02
C ASP A 206 2.13 17.85 -24.17
N ALA A 207 3.09 18.52 -24.81
CA ALA A 207 4.36 18.91 -24.20
C ALA A 207 5.10 17.77 -23.44
N GLY A 208 4.98 16.53 -23.92
CA GLY A 208 5.59 15.35 -23.29
C GLY A 208 4.85 14.83 -22.04
N GLN A 209 3.67 15.37 -21.72
CA GLN A 209 2.80 14.84 -20.67
C GLN A 209 1.61 14.10 -21.27
N PRO A 210 1.31 12.87 -20.82
CA PRO A 210 0.15 12.14 -21.27
C PRO A 210 -1.12 12.84 -20.75
N LYS A 211 -2.07 13.09 -21.65
CA LYS A 211 -3.40 13.63 -21.36
C LYS A 211 -4.47 12.64 -21.79
N LEU A 212 -5.43 12.41 -20.91
CA LEU A 212 -6.67 11.75 -21.29
C LEU A 212 -7.54 12.78 -22.00
N VAL A 213 -7.82 12.55 -23.28
CA VAL A 213 -8.76 13.34 -24.07
C VAL A 213 -10.07 12.59 -24.07
N LEU A 214 -11.04 13.12 -23.33
CA LEU A 214 -12.42 12.67 -23.43
C LEU A 214 -13.08 13.46 -24.54
N ARG A 215 -13.40 12.77 -25.63
CA ARG A 215 -14.19 13.34 -26.72
C ARG A 215 -15.66 13.19 -26.37
N ASN A 216 -16.27 14.33 -26.12
CA ASN A 216 -17.70 14.50 -25.91
C ASN A 216 -18.30 14.94 -27.23
N GLN A 217 -18.88 13.99 -27.96
CA GLN A 217 -19.67 14.35 -29.13
C GLN A 217 -21.05 14.74 -28.62
N VAL A 218 -21.45 15.99 -28.83
CA VAL A 218 -22.76 16.49 -28.40
C VAL A 218 -23.55 16.92 -29.61
N GLY A 219 -24.78 16.45 -29.72
CA GLY A 219 -25.72 16.86 -30.77
C GLY A 219 -27.06 17.31 -30.19
N LEU A 220 -27.76 18.17 -30.93
CA LEU A 220 -29.11 18.59 -30.59
C LEU A 220 -30.10 17.57 -31.16
N THR A 221 -30.92 16.94 -30.32
CA THR A 221 -32.04 16.10 -30.78
C THR A 221 -33.27 16.96 -31.04
N HIS A 222 -33.58 17.82 -30.07
CA HIS A 222 -34.79 18.63 -30.09
C HIS A 222 -34.70 19.81 -29.12
N LEU A 223 -35.25 20.95 -29.52
CA LEU A 223 -35.49 22.12 -28.69
C LEU A 223 -36.98 22.44 -28.69
N THR A 224 -37.57 22.50 -27.49
CA THR A 224 -38.93 22.98 -27.28
C THR A 224 -38.89 24.25 -26.47
N VAL A 225 -39.43 25.32 -27.03
CA VAL A 225 -39.59 26.60 -26.32
C VAL A 225 -41.00 26.66 -25.75
N GLN A 226 -41.09 26.73 -24.43
CA GLN A 226 -42.37 26.78 -23.72
C GLN A 226 -42.79 28.22 -23.44
N LYS A 227 -41.82 29.11 -23.20
CA LYS A 227 -42.05 30.50 -22.81
C LYS A 227 -40.89 31.38 -23.27
N VAL A 228 -41.22 32.52 -23.86
CA VAL A 228 -40.26 33.61 -24.10
C VAL A 228 -40.96 34.91 -23.80
N GLU A 229 -40.67 35.52 -22.66
CA GLU A 229 -41.15 36.87 -22.33
C GLU A 229 -40.02 37.88 -22.46
N VAL A 230 -40.29 39.01 -23.09
CA VAL A 230 -39.35 40.12 -23.26
C VAL A 230 -40.11 41.40 -22.96
N ALA A 231 -39.64 42.20 -22.00
CA ALA A 231 -40.34 43.40 -21.50
C ALA A 231 -41.82 43.16 -21.16
N LYS A 232 -42.13 42.00 -20.56
CA LYS A 232 -43.49 41.52 -20.23
C LYS A 232 -44.38 41.15 -21.43
N TYR A 233 -43.87 41.19 -22.65
CA TYR A 233 -44.57 40.67 -23.82
C TYR A 233 -44.21 39.20 -24.02
N ASP A 234 -45.22 38.34 -24.13
CA ASP A 234 -45.03 36.95 -24.54
C ASP A 234 -44.78 36.90 -26.06
N VAL A 235 -43.54 36.58 -26.42
CA VAL A 235 -43.08 36.40 -27.80
C VAL A 235 -42.85 34.92 -28.12
N LYS A 236 -43.60 34.02 -27.46
CA LYS A 236 -43.54 32.56 -27.67
C LYS A 236 -43.52 32.15 -29.14
N LEU A 237 -44.34 32.79 -30.01
CA LEU A 237 -44.39 32.44 -31.44
C LEU A 237 -43.04 32.63 -32.14
N LEU A 238 -42.30 33.69 -31.80
CA LEU A 238 -40.95 33.91 -32.33
C LEU A 238 -39.97 32.86 -31.78
N GLY A 239 -40.10 32.52 -30.49
CA GLY A 239 -39.33 31.44 -29.87
C GLY A 239 -39.59 30.07 -30.52
N GLU A 240 -40.85 29.73 -30.81
CA GLU A 240 -41.25 28.53 -31.52
C GLU A 240 -40.72 28.51 -32.96
N ALA A 241 -40.73 29.65 -33.66
CA ALA A 241 -40.16 29.76 -34.99
C ALA A 241 -38.64 29.54 -35.01
N LEU A 242 -37.90 30.16 -34.07
CA LEU A 242 -36.46 29.95 -33.90
C LEU A 242 -36.14 28.51 -33.53
N ALA A 243 -36.91 27.92 -32.60
CA ALA A 243 -36.78 26.50 -32.26
C ALA A 243 -37.04 25.61 -33.47
N GLY A 244 -38.02 25.95 -34.33
CA GLY A 244 -38.29 25.26 -35.59
C GLY A 244 -37.08 25.24 -36.52
N VAL A 245 -36.40 26.39 -36.67
CA VAL A 245 -35.17 26.49 -37.49
C VAL A 245 -34.04 25.66 -36.87
N LEU A 246 -33.81 25.77 -35.56
CA LEU A 246 -32.76 25.00 -34.87
C LEU A 246 -33.03 23.49 -34.93
N ASN A 247 -34.30 23.08 -34.84
CA ASN A 247 -34.71 21.68 -34.99
C ASN A 247 -34.53 21.17 -36.42
N HIS A 248 -34.73 22.04 -37.43
CA HIS A 248 -34.53 21.67 -38.84
C HIS A 248 -33.05 21.40 -39.15
N TYR A 249 -32.14 22.23 -38.61
CA TYR A 249 -30.69 22.09 -38.79
C TYR A 249 -29.97 21.47 -37.59
N ARG A 250 -30.67 20.66 -36.78
CA ARG A 250 -30.16 20.14 -35.51
C ARG A 250 -28.87 19.31 -35.67
N ASP A 251 -28.75 18.58 -36.79
CA ASP A 251 -27.58 17.76 -37.07
C ASP A 251 -26.36 18.64 -37.41
N ASN A 252 -26.57 19.77 -38.10
CA ASN A 252 -25.53 20.79 -38.32
C ASN A 252 -25.14 21.51 -37.02
N VAL A 253 -26.09 21.73 -36.11
CA VAL A 253 -25.79 22.25 -34.77
C VAL A 253 -24.90 21.25 -34.02
N GLY A 254 -25.15 19.95 -34.13
CA GLY A 254 -24.24 18.90 -33.63
C GLY A 254 -22.85 18.96 -34.26
N GLY A 255 -22.77 19.17 -35.59
CA GLY A 255 -21.52 19.41 -36.29
C GLY A 255 -20.75 20.64 -35.81
N TRP A 256 -21.46 21.71 -35.45
CA TRP A 256 -20.85 22.89 -34.84
C TRP A 256 -20.32 22.59 -33.43
N PHE A 257 -21.08 21.87 -32.60
CA PHE A 257 -20.66 21.46 -31.26
C PHE A 257 -19.41 20.59 -31.30
N ALA A 258 -19.32 19.65 -32.23
CA ALA A 258 -18.15 18.77 -32.40
C ALA A 258 -16.85 19.53 -32.72
N GLN A 259 -16.93 20.76 -33.23
CA GLN A 259 -15.78 21.63 -33.50
C GLN A 259 -15.42 22.55 -32.32
N GLN A 260 -16.24 22.60 -31.27
CA GLN A 260 -15.98 23.48 -30.13
C GLN A 260 -14.96 22.88 -29.16
N PRO A 261 -14.14 23.69 -28.48
CA PRO A 261 -13.21 23.20 -27.46
C PRO A 261 -13.88 22.40 -26.33
N MET A 262 -15.15 22.68 -26.03
CA MET A 262 -15.92 21.92 -25.02
C MET A 262 -16.24 20.48 -25.43
N ALA A 263 -16.08 20.12 -26.71
CA ALA A 263 -16.20 18.75 -27.18
C ALA A 263 -14.99 17.89 -26.79
N GLU A 264 -13.90 18.50 -26.32
CA GLU A 264 -12.74 17.78 -25.79
C GLU A 264 -12.47 18.21 -24.34
N ALA A 265 -12.56 17.25 -23.41
CA ALA A 265 -12.08 17.47 -22.05
C ALA A 265 -10.69 16.85 -21.90
N HIS A 266 -9.70 17.70 -21.63
CA HIS A 266 -8.35 17.28 -21.34
C HIS A 266 -8.20 17.09 -19.83
N ILE A 267 -8.09 15.84 -19.40
CA ILE A 267 -7.81 15.52 -18.00
C ILE A 267 -6.30 15.30 -17.88
N PRO A 268 -5.57 16.17 -17.15
CA PRO A 268 -4.18 15.89 -16.84
C PRO A 268 -4.13 14.63 -15.97
N LEU A 269 -3.41 13.61 -16.44
CA LEU A 269 -3.32 12.34 -15.72
C LEU A 269 -2.42 12.45 -14.49
N LEU A 270 -1.53 13.44 -14.46
CA LEU A 270 -0.59 13.72 -13.39
C LEU A 270 -0.78 15.17 -12.93
N SER A 271 -0.88 15.39 -11.62
CA SER A 271 -0.80 16.75 -11.07
C SER A 271 0.57 17.34 -11.42
N ALA A 272 0.59 18.59 -11.89
CA ALA A 272 1.85 19.34 -12.07
C ALA A 272 2.50 19.68 -10.72
N ASP A 273 1.72 19.63 -9.63
CA ASP A 273 2.19 19.99 -8.30
C ASP A 273 2.95 18.83 -7.66
N GLN A 274 4.23 19.06 -7.35
CA GLN A 274 5.03 18.15 -6.55
C GLN A 274 4.51 18.12 -5.11
N TYR A 275 4.17 16.94 -4.60
CA TYR A 275 3.86 16.77 -3.19
C TYR A 275 5.15 16.92 -2.36
N ASP A 276 5.23 17.94 -1.51
CA ASP A 276 6.31 18.11 -0.54
C ASP A 276 5.92 17.46 0.80
N PRO A 277 6.59 16.35 1.21
CA PRO A 277 6.32 15.67 2.47
C PRO A 277 6.87 16.42 3.70
N LYS A 278 7.56 17.56 3.53
CA LYS A 278 8.13 18.31 4.66
C LYS A 278 7.05 18.91 5.54
N ARG A 279 6.95 18.40 6.77
CA ARG A 279 6.04 18.87 7.82
C ARG A 279 6.74 18.87 9.17
N ILE A 280 6.33 19.81 10.01
CA ILE A 280 6.82 19.91 11.39
C ILE A 280 5.64 19.68 12.31
N PHE A 281 5.71 18.62 13.13
CA PHE A 281 4.70 18.31 14.15
C PHE A 281 5.26 18.65 15.52
N LYS A 282 4.48 19.34 16.37
CA LYS A 282 4.89 19.61 17.75
C LYS A 282 4.57 18.40 18.64
N LEU A 283 5.53 17.96 19.44
CA LEU A 283 5.35 16.93 20.46
C LEU A 283 5.08 17.60 21.81
N THR A 284 3.93 17.29 22.41
CA THR A 284 3.56 17.70 23.76
C THR A 284 2.90 16.54 24.49
N GLY A 285 3.48 16.08 25.60
CA GLY A 285 2.94 15.01 26.44
C GLY A 285 3.62 14.94 27.81
N ALA A 286 3.16 14.03 28.68
CA ALA A 286 3.66 13.86 30.06
C ALA A 286 5.17 13.56 30.09
N GLY A 287 6.00 14.60 30.23
CA GLY A 287 7.46 14.50 30.24
C GLY A 287 8.14 14.50 28.85
N LEU A 288 7.38 14.68 27.77
CA LEU A 288 7.87 14.73 26.37
C LEU A 288 7.62 16.10 25.75
N SER A 289 8.68 16.75 25.27
CA SER A 289 8.61 18.04 24.54
C SER A 289 9.55 18.03 23.34
N GLY A 290 9.13 18.56 22.19
CA GLY A 290 9.99 18.71 21.02
C GLY A 290 9.22 18.95 19.72
N ALA A 291 9.89 18.79 18.59
CA ALA A 291 9.27 18.75 17.27
C ALA A 291 9.71 17.51 16.49
N ILE A 292 8.78 16.88 15.77
CA ILE A 292 9.08 15.89 14.74
C ILE A 292 9.16 16.64 13.42
N VAL A 293 10.27 16.46 12.71
CA VAL A 293 10.46 16.97 11.35
C VAL A 293 10.37 15.78 10.40
N THR A 294 9.48 15.86 9.41
CA THR A 294 9.47 14.93 8.29
C THR A 294 10.28 15.52 7.14
N GLU A 295 11.17 14.72 6.58
CA GLU A 295 11.94 15.05 5.38
C GLU A 295 11.71 13.97 4.33
N GLY A 296 11.67 14.36 3.06
CA GLY A 296 11.53 13.43 1.95
C GLY A 296 11.70 14.11 0.60
N ASN A 297 11.90 13.29 -0.43
CA ASN A 297 12.02 13.75 -1.81
C ASN A 297 10.63 14.03 -2.40
N ALA A 298 10.62 14.84 -3.47
CA ALA A 298 9.42 15.03 -4.28
C ALA A 298 8.96 13.69 -4.88
N LEU A 299 7.66 13.46 -4.86
CA LEU A 299 7.03 12.29 -5.45
C LEU A 299 6.80 12.49 -6.95
N THR A 300 7.23 11.54 -7.79
CA THR A 300 6.81 11.44 -9.19
C THR A 300 5.87 10.27 -9.34
N VAL A 301 4.79 10.43 -10.10
CA VAL A 301 3.84 9.35 -10.29
C VAL A 301 4.46 8.26 -11.19
N PRO A 302 4.51 6.99 -10.74
CA PRO A 302 5.27 5.94 -11.43
C PRO A 302 4.48 5.20 -12.50
N PHE A 303 3.38 5.80 -12.97
CA PHE A 303 2.46 5.16 -13.88
C PHE A 303 2.33 5.95 -15.17
N ARG A 304 2.23 5.22 -16.28
CA ARG A 304 1.64 5.73 -17.51
C ARG A 304 0.24 5.17 -17.66
N PHE A 305 -0.60 5.91 -18.35
CA PHE A 305 -1.95 5.49 -18.68
C PHE A 305 -1.95 4.85 -20.08
N GLU A 306 -2.51 3.65 -20.21
CA GLU A 306 -2.57 2.93 -21.49
C GLU A 306 -3.87 3.17 -22.24
N GLY A 307 -4.99 3.25 -21.52
CA GLY A 307 -6.29 3.42 -22.15
C GLY A 307 -7.46 3.37 -21.18
N LEU A 308 -8.62 3.75 -21.73
CA LEU A 308 -9.92 3.82 -21.07
C LEU A 308 -10.98 3.28 -22.03
N ALA A 309 -11.89 2.46 -21.55
CA ALA A 309 -13.12 2.14 -22.28
C ALA A 309 -14.33 2.48 -21.42
N VAL A 310 -15.38 2.97 -22.07
CA VAL A 310 -16.63 3.40 -21.46
C VAL A 310 -17.80 2.60 -22.04
N VAL A 311 -18.74 2.23 -21.16
CA VAL A 311 -20.03 1.67 -21.53
C VAL A 311 -21.12 2.48 -20.86
N ILE A 312 -21.98 3.09 -21.66
CA ILE A 312 -23.17 3.81 -21.19
C ILE A 312 -24.36 2.88 -21.38
N GLY A 313 -24.86 2.32 -20.27
CA GLY A 313 -26.06 1.48 -20.25
C GLY A 313 -27.24 2.13 -19.53
N ASP A 314 -28.39 1.48 -19.60
CA ASP A 314 -29.73 2.03 -19.28
C ASP A 314 -29.82 2.89 -18.02
N SER A 315 -29.15 2.45 -16.95
CA SER A 315 -29.19 3.12 -15.63
C SER A 315 -27.83 3.59 -15.14
N ARG A 316 -26.74 3.28 -15.85
CA ARG A 316 -25.38 3.51 -15.35
C ARG A 316 -24.33 3.62 -16.46
N MET A 317 -23.27 4.34 -16.14
CA MET A 317 -22.06 4.40 -16.94
C MET A 317 -20.97 3.58 -16.25
N ARG A 318 -20.39 2.62 -16.96
CA ARG A 318 -19.25 1.82 -16.52
C ARG A 318 -18.01 2.25 -17.27
N VAL A 319 -16.89 2.27 -16.58
CA VAL A 319 -15.60 2.71 -17.09
C VAL A 319 -14.54 1.74 -16.60
N VAL A 320 -13.68 1.28 -17.50
CA VAL A 320 -12.47 0.52 -17.14
C VAL A 320 -11.26 1.23 -17.70
N ALA A 321 -10.23 1.37 -16.87
CA ALA A 321 -8.99 2.04 -17.23
C ALA A 321 -7.79 1.18 -16.87
N GLN A 322 -6.72 1.32 -17.65
CA GLN A 322 -5.45 0.67 -17.38
C GLN A 322 -4.35 1.71 -17.19
N ILE A 323 -3.80 1.72 -15.99
CA ILE A 323 -2.50 2.31 -15.68
C ILE A 323 -1.45 1.21 -15.54
N VAL A 324 -0.25 1.44 -16.05
CA VAL A 324 0.89 0.51 -15.96
C VAL A 324 2.13 1.23 -15.43
N PRO A 325 3.01 0.53 -14.67
CA PRO A 325 4.30 1.05 -14.26
C PRO A 325 5.14 1.59 -15.43
N ILE A 326 5.85 2.70 -15.22
CA ILE A 326 6.83 3.23 -16.18
C ILE A 326 8.11 2.38 -16.21
N THR A 327 8.40 1.63 -15.14
CA THR A 327 9.62 0.81 -15.03
C THR A 327 9.54 -0.48 -15.85
N PRO A 328 10.53 -0.75 -16.73
CA PRO A 328 10.48 -1.84 -17.70
C PRO A 328 10.54 -3.25 -17.09
N ASP A 329 11.10 -3.42 -15.89
CA ASP A 329 11.33 -4.76 -15.30
C ASP A 329 10.18 -5.29 -14.44
N THR A 330 9.11 -4.49 -14.26
CA THR A 330 7.91 -4.85 -13.48
C THR A 330 6.66 -4.77 -14.34
N ALA A 331 6.70 -5.34 -15.54
CA ALA A 331 5.52 -5.48 -16.36
C ALA A 331 4.47 -6.29 -15.59
N MET A 332 3.34 -5.65 -15.25
CA MET A 332 2.16 -6.40 -14.83
C MET A 332 1.85 -7.42 -15.93
N PRO A 333 1.51 -8.68 -15.58
CA PRO A 333 1.28 -9.72 -16.58
C PRO A 333 0.24 -9.24 -17.60
N ALA A 334 0.69 -8.93 -18.81
CA ALA A 334 -0.16 -8.50 -19.89
C ALA A 334 -0.91 -9.73 -20.42
N ALA A 335 -2.24 -9.76 -20.29
CA ALA A 335 -3.01 -10.65 -21.12
C ALA A 335 -2.86 -10.19 -22.58
N GLY A 336 -2.90 -11.10 -23.55
CA GLY A 336 -2.93 -10.69 -24.97
C GLY A 336 -4.11 -9.77 -25.26
N PRO A 337 -4.08 -9.01 -26.37
CA PRO A 337 -5.22 -8.21 -26.79
C PRO A 337 -6.47 -9.08 -26.88
N LEU A 338 -7.57 -8.60 -26.29
CA LEU A 338 -8.84 -9.32 -26.28
C LEU A 338 -9.64 -8.90 -27.51
N PRO A 339 -10.14 -9.84 -28.33
CA PRO A 339 -11.03 -9.49 -29.44
C PRO A 339 -12.33 -8.94 -28.86
N VAL A 340 -12.68 -7.71 -29.23
CA VAL A 340 -13.92 -7.05 -28.82
C VAL A 340 -14.74 -6.74 -30.05
N GLU A 341 -15.96 -7.26 -30.09
CA GLU A 341 -16.91 -6.93 -31.16
C GLU A 341 -17.37 -5.47 -30.99
N PRO A 342 -17.38 -4.64 -32.05
CA PRO A 342 -17.78 -3.24 -31.97
C PRO A 342 -19.31 -3.06 -31.92
N THR A 343 -19.96 -3.82 -31.03
CA THR A 343 -21.40 -3.80 -30.74
C THR A 343 -21.62 -3.41 -29.28
N TYR A 344 -22.81 -2.88 -28.95
CA TYR A 344 -23.13 -2.49 -27.58
C TYR A 344 -22.98 -3.69 -26.61
N ASP A 345 -23.57 -4.83 -26.96
CA ASP A 345 -23.48 -6.06 -26.18
C ASP A 345 -22.04 -6.58 -26.09
N GLY A 346 -21.28 -6.53 -27.18
CA GLY A 346 -19.88 -6.98 -27.21
C GLY A 346 -19.01 -6.22 -26.22
N ILE A 347 -19.12 -4.88 -26.20
CA ILE A 347 -18.38 -4.03 -25.26
C ILE A 347 -18.94 -4.20 -23.84
N GLY A 348 -20.26 -4.22 -23.67
CA GLY A 348 -20.93 -4.36 -22.38
C GLY A 348 -20.59 -5.66 -21.67
N ASN A 349 -20.62 -6.79 -22.38
CA ASN A 349 -20.23 -8.10 -21.87
C ASN A 349 -18.76 -8.12 -21.49
N GLN A 350 -17.88 -7.60 -22.35
CA GLN A 350 -16.45 -7.61 -22.06
C GLN A 350 -16.08 -6.73 -20.86
N VAL A 351 -16.67 -5.54 -20.72
CA VAL A 351 -16.48 -4.69 -19.54
C VAL A 351 -16.99 -5.39 -18.28
N SER A 352 -18.17 -6.01 -18.34
CA SER A 352 -18.75 -6.73 -17.20
C SER A 352 -17.88 -7.92 -16.76
N THR A 353 -17.36 -8.69 -17.72
CA THR A 353 -16.38 -9.76 -17.49
C THR A 353 -15.12 -9.23 -16.83
N LEU A 354 -14.55 -8.11 -17.32
CA LEU A 354 -13.35 -7.53 -16.73
C LEU A 354 -13.59 -7.02 -15.30
N VAL A 355 -14.73 -6.39 -15.02
CA VAL A 355 -15.11 -5.94 -13.67
C VAL A 355 -15.18 -7.14 -12.72
N SER A 356 -15.88 -8.20 -13.10
CA SER A 356 -16.02 -9.41 -12.29
C SER A 356 -14.69 -10.14 -12.11
N GLU A 357 -13.99 -10.45 -13.20
CA GLU A 357 -12.77 -11.26 -13.17
C GLU A 357 -11.56 -10.54 -12.60
N ARG A 358 -11.41 -9.22 -12.82
CA ARG A 358 -10.22 -8.48 -12.39
C ARG A 358 -10.41 -7.72 -11.08
N PHE A 359 -11.63 -7.35 -10.74
CA PHE A 359 -11.92 -6.61 -9.51
C PHE A 359 -12.73 -7.41 -8.50
N GLY A 360 -13.33 -8.54 -8.88
CA GLY A 360 -14.13 -9.37 -7.97
C GLY A 360 -15.42 -8.67 -7.53
N LEU A 361 -15.97 -7.81 -8.40
CA LEU A 361 -17.18 -7.04 -8.15
C LEU A 361 -18.31 -7.52 -9.05
N ASP A 362 -19.54 -7.45 -8.54
CA ASP A 362 -20.72 -7.63 -9.37
C ASP A 362 -20.86 -6.43 -10.33
N PRO A 363 -20.83 -6.63 -11.66
CA PRO A 363 -21.01 -5.52 -12.61
C PRO A 363 -22.39 -4.85 -12.49
N ASP A 364 -23.40 -5.56 -11.97
CA ASP A 364 -24.79 -5.09 -11.81
C ASP A 364 -25.08 -4.52 -10.42
N GLU A 365 -24.05 -4.44 -9.57
CA GLU A 365 -24.10 -3.86 -8.23
C GLU A 365 -24.92 -2.56 -8.15
N ALA A 366 -25.80 -2.46 -7.16
CA ALA A 366 -26.84 -1.42 -7.11
C ALA A 366 -26.34 -0.06 -6.59
N GLN A 367 -25.04 0.16 -6.50
CA GLN A 367 -24.44 1.42 -6.07
C GLN A 367 -23.36 1.86 -7.06
N SER A 368 -23.10 3.17 -7.10
CA SER A 368 -21.92 3.70 -7.79
C SER A 368 -20.65 3.20 -7.08
N PHE A 369 -19.60 2.88 -7.81
CA PHE A 369 -18.35 2.40 -7.21
C PHE A 369 -17.11 2.86 -7.97
N VAL A 370 -15.99 2.96 -7.26
CA VAL A 370 -14.64 3.05 -7.83
C VAL A 370 -13.82 1.91 -7.24
N ALA A 371 -13.14 1.16 -8.09
CA ALA A 371 -12.31 0.04 -7.67
C ALA A 371 -10.91 0.16 -8.27
N ILE A 372 -9.91 -0.06 -7.45
CA ILE A 372 -8.50 -0.09 -7.85
C ILE A 372 -7.96 -1.48 -7.51
N ARG A 373 -7.28 -2.11 -8.47
CA ARG A 373 -6.64 -3.40 -8.22
C ARG A 373 -5.59 -3.29 -7.12
N LYS A 374 -5.53 -4.30 -6.25
CA LYS A 374 -4.63 -4.32 -5.10
C LYS A 374 -3.16 -4.27 -5.50
N ASP A 375 -2.79 -4.89 -6.61
CA ASP A 375 -1.42 -4.93 -7.08
C ASP A 375 -0.95 -3.59 -7.67
N ALA A 376 -1.85 -2.89 -8.38
CA ALA A 376 -1.60 -1.51 -8.81
C ALA A 376 -1.44 -0.57 -7.59
N LEU A 377 -2.29 -0.72 -6.58
CA LEU A 377 -2.20 0.06 -5.34
C LEU A 377 -0.92 -0.27 -4.54
N ALA A 378 -0.56 -1.55 -4.41
CA ALA A 378 0.66 -1.99 -3.77
C ALA A 378 1.90 -1.40 -4.47
N PHE A 379 1.93 -1.46 -5.80
CA PHE A 379 3.01 -0.85 -6.58
C PHE A 379 3.07 0.67 -6.36
N ALA A 380 1.94 1.36 -6.38
CA ALA A 380 1.86 2.81 -6.14
C ALA A 380 2.46 3.19 -4.79
N LEU A 381 2.05 2.48 -3.74
CA LEU A 381 2.48 2.72 -2.36
C LEU A 381 3.96 2.36 -2.16
N ASN A 382 4.41 1.22 -2.69
CA ASN A 382 5.81 0.82 -2.62
C ASN A 382 6.70 1.84 -3.32
N HIS A 383 6.33 2.26 -4.53
CA HIS A 383 7.10 3.26 -5.26
C HIS A 383 7.09 4.60 -4.53
N ALA A 384 5.92 5.07 -4.08
CA ALA A 384 5.80 6.36 -3.42
C ALA A 384 6.66 6.42 -2.16
N VAL A 385 6.63 5.37 -1.34
CA VAL A 385 7.42 5.32 -0.10
C VAL A 385 8.92 5.20 -0.38
N ASN A 386 9.31 4.36 -1.33
CA ASN A 386 10.72 4.17 -1.68
C ASN A 386 11.32 5.41 -2.37
N GLN A 387 10.52 6.16 -3.13
CA GLN A 387 10.97 7.41 -3.74
C GLN A 387 11.05 8.55 -2.72
N VAL A 388 10.03 8.69 -1.86
CA VAL A 388 9.97 9.76 -0.85
C VAL A 388 11.13 9.59 0.14
N GLY A 389 11.49 8.36 0.52
CA GLY A 389 12.59 8.13 1.47
C GLY A 389 12.34 8.82 2.80
N LEU A 390 11.12 8.65 3.34
CA LEU A 390 10.62 9.41 4.48
C LEU A 390 11.55 9.27 5.69
N CYS A 391 12.11 10.39 6.14
CA CYS A 391 12.87 10.50 7.36
C CYS A 391 12.06 11.26 8.41
N VAL A 392 11.97 10.68 9.61
CA VAL A 392 11.36 11.28 10.79
C VAL A 392 12.47 11.61 11.76
N GLY A 393 12.80 12.89 11.88
CA GLY A 393 13.80 13.42 12.80
C GLY A 393 13.16 14.00 14.05
N ALA A 394 13.80 13.82 15.20
CA ALA A 394 13.47 14.46 16.45
C ALA A 394 14.31 15.74 16.60
N ARG A 395 13.66 16.89 16.77
CA ARG A 395 14.30 18.19 16.96
C ARG A 395 13.95 18.78 18.31
N ASN A 396 14.94 19.15 19.11
CA ASN A 396 14.78 19.57 20.50
C ASN A 396 13.93 18.59 21.31
N ALA A 397 14.00 17.29 20.99
CA ALA A 397 13.22 16.29 21.69
C ALA A 397 13.83 16.06 23.06
N LYS A 398 13.00 16.11 24.10
CA LYS A 398 13.39 15.87 25.49
C LYS A 398 12.37 14.95 26.13
N ALA A 399 12.84 13.87 26.72
CA ALA A 399 12.07 12.93 27.52
C ALA A 399 12.64 12.89 28.95
N VAL A 400 11.78 13.06 29.94
CA VAL A 400 12.13 12.86 31.35
C VAL A 400 11.59 11.51 31.77
N LEU A 401 12.46 10.56 32.06
CA LEU A 401 12.06 9.24 32.54
C LEU A 401 11.67 9.32 34.03
N PRO A 402 10.74 8.46 34.50
CA PRO A 402 10.40 8.36 35.91
C PRO A 402 11.65 8.10 36.76
N GLU A 403 11.70 8.71 37.94
CA GLU A 403 12.80 8.46 38.88
C GLU A 403 12.71 7.02 39.40
N VAL A 404 13.82 6.28 39.30
CA VAL A 404 13.93 4.90 39.73
C VAL A 404 14.60 4.87 41.10
N HIS A 405 13.96 4.23 42.07
CA HIS A 405 14.56 3.94 43.37
C HIS A 405 14.68 2.44 43.58
N GLN A 406 15.90 1.93 43.66
CA GLN A 406 16.17 0.51 43.87
C GLN A 406 17.05 0.29 45.09
N THR A 407 16.71 -0.69 45.93
CA THR A 407 17.57 -1.11 47.04
C THR A 407 18.42 -2.28 46.60
N LEU A 408 19.74 -2.09 46.51
CA LEU A 408 20.70 -3.16 46.26
C LEU A 408 20.74 -4.10 47.46
N ARG A 409 20.52 -5.39 47.19
CA ARG A 409 20.65 -6.46 48.17
C ARG A 409 21.65 -7.50 47.65
N VAL A 410 22.53 -7.98 48.53
CA VAL A 410 23.31 -9.20 48.30
C VAL A 410 22.41 -10.37 48.63
N GLU A 411 22.26 -11.31 47.69
CA GLU A 411 21.58 -12.57 47.97
C GLU A 411 22.31 -13.31 49.08
N GLN A 412 21.57 -13.82 50.06
CA GLN A 412 22.11 -14.38 51.30
C GLN A 412 23.08 -15.55 51.09
N ASP A 413 23.11 -16.17 49.90
CA ASP A 413 23.98 -17.32 49.61
C ASP A 413 25.23 -16.98 48.79
N ALA A 414 25.39 -15.73 48.33
CA ALA A 414 26.52 -15.24 47.51
C ALA A 414 26.92 -16.17 46.33
N GLY A 415 26.03 -17.05 45.87
CA GLY A 415 26.32 -18.08 44.86
C GLY A 415 27.35 -19.14 45.28
N ILE A 416 27.74 -19.23 46.56
CA ILE A 416 28.78 -20.16 47.04
C ILE A 416 28.18 -21.57 47.13
N LYS A 417 28.36 -22.37 46.07
CA LYS A 417 27.97 -23.79 46.04
C LYS A 417 29.02 -24.65 46.73
N CYS A 418 28.76 -25.07 47.97
CA CYS A 418 29.62 -25.99 48.74
C CYS A 418 29.39 -27.49 48.44
N THR A 419 28.75 -27.83 47.32
CA THR A 419 28.53 -29.22 46.90
C THR A 419 29.78 -29.81 46.27
N MET A 420 30.42 -30.77 46.95
CA MET A 420 31.50 -31.60 46.40
C MET A 420 30.91 -32.80 45.63
N SER A 421 31.52 -33.20 44.52
CA SER A 421 31.06 -34.35 43.71
C SER A 421 31.32 -35.68 44.42
N PRO A 422 30.29 -36.50 44.70
CA PRO A 422 30.43 -37.78 45.43
C PRO A 422 31.39 -38.79 44.77
N ASP A 423 31.55 -38.70 43.45
CA ASP A 423 32.30 -39.70 42.69
C ASP A 423 33.82 -39.45 42.64
N SER A 424 34.29 -38.29 43.12
CA SER A 424 35.69 -37.90 43.02
C SER A 424 36.65 -38.60 43.99
N CYS A 425 36.13 -39.32 44.99
CA CYS A 425 36.92 -40.16 45.92
C CYS A 425 36.72 -41.68 45.71
N ARG A 426 36.10 -42.10 44.59
CA ARG A 426 36.00 -43.53 44.22
C ARG A 426 37.24 -43.97 43.46
N PHE A 427 38.00 -44.90 44.04
CA PHE A 427 39.14 -45.54 43.38
C PHE A 427 38.69 -46.90 42.82
N ASP A 428 38.97 -47.15 41.54
CA ASP A 428 38.60 -48.39 40.85
C ASP A 428 39.25 -49.61 41.54
N ALA A 429 38.44 -50.60 41.93
CA ALA A 429 38.89 -51.81 42.59
C ALA A 429 39.64 -52.77 41.64
N ASP A 430 39.33 -52.72 40.34
CA ASP A 430 39.91 -53.66 39.36
C ASP A 430 41.39 -53.38 39.07
N ALA A 431 41.86 -52.15 39.32
CA ALA A 431 43.26 -51.78 39.18
C ALA A 431 44.21 -52.42 40.23
N CYS A 432 43.71 -53.14 41.24
CA CYS A 432 44.55 -53.89 42.20
C CYS A 432 44.71 -55.38 41.86
N LYS A 433 44.10 -55.90 40.78
CA LYS A 433 44.21 -57.31 40.41
C LYS A 433 45.59 -57.59 39.80
N ASN A 434 46.45 -58.29 40.54
CA ASN A 434 47.70 -58.83 40.01
C ASN A 434 47.50 -60.31 39.63
N ASN A 435 47.63 -60.62 38.34
CA ASN A 435 47.65 -62.01 37.87
C ASN A 435 49.01 -62.63 38.21
N ALA A 436 49.03 -63.64 39.08
CA ALA A 436 50.24 -64.41 39.34
C ALA A 436 50.62 -65.19 38.07
N ALA A 437 51.84 -65.02 37.57
CA ALA A 437 52.36 -65.85 36.50
C ALA A 437 52.53 -67.28 37.03
N GLN A 438 51.74 -68.21 36.51
CA GLN A 438 51.85 -69.64 36.82
C GLN A 438 52.75 -70.31 35.78
N GLU A 439 53.75 -71.06 36.25
CA GLU A 439 54.57 -71.92 35.40
C GLU A 439 53.90 -73.28 35.21
N ASP A 440 53.88 -73.77 33.96
CA ASP A 440 53.25 -75.05 33.60
C ASP A 440 54.17 -76.23 33.98
N PRO A 441 53.74 -77.13 34.90
CA PRO A 441 54.53 -78.29 35.32
C PRO A 441 54.74 -79.34 34.21
N SER A 442 54.03 -79.25 33.07
CA SER A 442 54.19 -80.16 31.93
C SER A 442 55.58 -80.07 31.25
N LYS A 443 56.34 -79.01 31.52
CA LYS A 443 57.70 -78.81 30.99
C LYS A 443 58.80 -79.55 31.76
N CYS A 444 58.46 -80.17 32.89
CA CYS A 444 59.40 -80.88 33.76
C CYS A 444 59.59 -82.37 33.40
N ASN A 445 59.84 -82.70 32.13
CA ASN A 445 60.09 -84.10 31.72
C ASN A 445 61.58 -84.40 31.61
N GLN A 446 62.02 -85.48 32.25
CA GLN A 446 63.39 -86.01 32.11
C GLN A 446 63.40 -87.35 31.37
N CYS A 447 64.49 -87.60 30.65
CA CYS A 447 64.67 -88.86 29.94
C CYS A 447 65.16 -89.96 30.88
N VAL A 448 64.33 -90.97 31.13
CA VAL A 448 64.64 -92.08 32.05
C VAL A 448 65.38 -93.22 31.34
N LEU A 449 65.15 -93.41 30.04
CA LEU A 449 65.78 -94.49 29.27
C LEU A 449 66.32 -93.98 27.93
N LYS A 450 67.62 -94.17 27.67
CA LYS A 450 68.30 -93.81 26.40
C LYS A 450 68.66 -95.06 25.61
N SER A 451 68.59 -95.00 24.28
CA SER A 451 68.98 -96.11 23.40
C SER A 451 70.47 -96.44 23.52
N ALA A 452 70.82 -97.73 23.61
CA ALA A 452 72.20 -98.20 23.63
C ALA A 452 72.82 -98.16 22.22
N GLY A 453 74.04 -97.63 22.10
CA GLY A 453 74.78 -97.62 20.84
C GLY A 453 75.60 -98.91 20.65
N ILE A 454 75.59 -99.47 19.45
CA ILE A 454 76.41 -100.65 19.11
C ILE A 454 77.76 -100.16 18.58
N CYS A 455 78.86 -100.65 19.18
CA CYS A 455 80.23 -100.29 18.82
C CYS A 455 80.93 -101.45 18.09
N GLY A 456 81.15 -101.29 16.79
CA GLY A 456 81.88 -102.24 15.96
C GLY A 456 83.29 -101.76 15.64
N ARG A 457 84.25 -102.69 15.47
CA ARG A 457 85.60 -102.36 14.98
C ARG A 457 85.54 -102.20 13.47
N ASN A 458 85.86 -101.01 12.95
CA ASN A 458 85.82 -100.75 11.52
C ASN A 458 86.89 -101.61 10.80
N PRO A 459 86.51 -102.46 9.83
CA PRO A 459 87.43 -103.36 9.14
C PRO A 459 88.51 -102.64 8.30
N LEU A 460 88.37 -101.33 8.02
CA LEU A 460 89.37 -100.58 7.25
C LEU A 460 90.48 -99.93 8.10
N ASN A 461 90.25 -99.68 9.39
CA ASN A 461 91.15 -98.85 10.20
C ASN A 461 91.38 -99.38 11.62
N GLY A 462 90.76 -100.50 11.99
CA GLY A 462 90.90 -101.12 13.32
C GLY A 462 90.33 -100.29 14.49
N LYS A 463 89.79 -99.09 14.25
CA LYS A 463 89.17 -98.24 15.27
C LYS A 463 87.71 -98.63 15.50
N LYS A 464 87.29 -98.67 16.76
CA LYS A 464 85.88 -98.87 17.14
C LYS A 464 85.09 -97.60 16.84
N THR A 465 84.08 -97.70 15.98
CA THR A 465 83.06 -96.65 15.78
C THR A 465 81.72 -97.16 16.25
N CYS A 466 81.01 -96.35 17.03
CA CYS A 466 79.68 -96.66 17.54
C CYS A 466 78.64 -95.86 16.77
N ILE A 467 77.60 -96.53 16.26
CA ILE A 467 76.44 -95.89 15.62
C ILE A 467 75.21 -96.25 16.44
N GLY A 468 74.44 -95.24 16.89
CA GLY A 468 73.09 -95.42 17.46
C GLY A 468 72.88 -95.23 18.97
N GLY A 469 73.72 -94.49 19.71
CA GLY A 469 73.50 -94.21 21.14
C GLY A 469 72.98 -92.79 21.43
N GLY A 470 71.92 -92.63 22.25
CA GLY A 470 71.61 -91.37 22.93
C GLY A 470 70.23 -90.72 22.74
N LYS A 471 69.30 -91.30 21.96
CA LYS A 471 67.91 -90.77 21.87
C LYS A 471 67.04 -91.32 22.99
N CYS A 472 66.19 -90.47 23.56
CA CYS A 472 65.31 -90.84 24.68
C CYS A 472 64.17 -91.75 24.22
N ILE A 473 64.06 -92.93 24.82
CA ILE A 473 63.01 -93.90 24.53
C ILE A 473 61.83 -93.71 25.49
N LEU A 474 62.09 -93.32 26.74
CA LEU A 474 61.05 -93.14 27.76
C LEU A 474 61.33 -91.87 28.57
N SER A 475 60.40 -90.91 28.54
CA SER A 475 60.44 -89.73 29.41
C SER A 475 59.42 -89.88 30.53
N ALA A 476 59.81 -89.46 31.74
CA ALA A 476 58.92 -89.37 32.89
C ALA A 476 59.05 -87.99 33.54
N PRO A 477 58.01 -87.52 34.26
CA PRO A 477 58.09 -86.27 34.99
C PRO A 477 59.21 -86.34 36.03
N ASP A 478 60.08 -85.34 36.07
CA ASP A 478 61.04 -85.18 37.15
C ASP A 478 60.28 -84.67 38.39
N ALA A 479 60.10 -85.56 39.36
CA ALA A 479 59.38 -85.27 40.60
C ALA A 479 59.98 -84.06 41.36
N THR A 480 61.29 -83.84 41.28
CA THR A 480 61.93 -82.68 41.94
C THR A 480 61.62 -81.38 41.21
N CYS A 481 61.63 -81.39 39.88
CA CYS A 481 61.23 -80.23 39.07
C CYS A 481 59.75 -79.88 39.29
N VAL A 482 58.85 -80.87 39.22
CA VAL A 482 57.40 -80.66 39.43
C VAL A 482 57.11 -80.12 40.83
N ALA A 483 57.76 -80.64 41.87
CA ALA A 483 57.62 -80.14 43.24
C ALA A 483 58.15 -78.70 43.39
N SER A 484 59.26 -78.37 42.72
CA SER A 484 59.82 -77.01 42.73
C SER A 484 58.91 -75.99 42.03
N VAL A 485 58.30 -76.36 40.89
CA VAL A 485 57.33 -75.53 40.16
C VAL A 485 56.06 -75.32 40.99
N ALA A 486 55.54 -76.36 41.64
CA ALA A 486 54.39 -76.24 42.55
C ALA A 486 54.68 -75.32 43.76
N THR A 487 55.88 -75.40 44.32
CA THR A 487 56.32 -74.53 45.43
C THR A 487 56.49 -73.07 44.97
N ARG A 488 57.04 -72.85 43.77
CA ARG A 488 57.15 -71.49 43.20
C ARG A 488 55.79 -70.90 42.85
N ASN A 489 54.88 -71.69 42.27
CA ASN A 489 53.53 -71.23 41.96
C ASN A 489 52.73 -70.85 43.22
N SER A 490 52.84 -71.64 44.30
CA SER A 490 52.22 -71.30 45.59
C SER A 490 52.83 -70.06 46.24
N PHE A 491 54.15 -69.89 46.15
CA PHE A 491 54.83 -68.67 46.61
C PHE A 491 54.42 -67.44 45.79
N ASN A 492 54.37 -67.55 44.46
CA ASN A 492 53.92 -66.47 43.57
C ASN A 492 52.47 -66.08 43.84
N LEU A 493 51.60 -67.05 44.12
CA LEU A 493 50.21 -66.81 44.51
C LEU A 493 50.13 -66.09 45.86
N ALA A 494 50.93 -66.51 46.85
CA ALA A 494 51.00 -65.85 48.15
C ALA A 494 51.47 -64.39 48.00
N VAL A 495 52.54 -64.13 47.26
CA VAL A 495 53.06 -62.77 47.00
C VAL A 495 52.04 -61.91 46.24
N ALA A 496 51.36 -62.46 45.22
CA ALA A 496 50.31 -61.75 44.49
C ALA A 496 49.13 -61.39 45.41
N THR A 497 48.76 -62.29 46.32
CA THR A 497 47.71 -62.06 47.32
C THR A 497 48.13 -60.94 48.28
N THR A 498 49.34 -60.98 48.85
CA THR A 498 49.81 -59.95 49.78
C THR A 498 49.91 -58.57 49.12
N ARG A 499 50.35 -58.50 47.86
CA ARG A 499 50.37 -57.24 47.08
C ARG A 499 48.98 -56.71 46.79
N THR A 500 48.03 -57.59 46.48
CA THR A 500 46.63 -57.21 46.26
C THR A 500 46.03 -56.64 47.54
N THR A 501 46.27 -57.28 48.69
CA THR A 501 45.81 -56.77 50.00
C THR A 501 46.46 -55.44 50.36
N ALA A 502 47.77 -55.28 50.16
CA ALA A 502 48.46 -54.01 50.41
C ALA A 502 47.93 -52.87 49.52
N CYS A 503 47.67 -53.14 48.24
CA CYS A 503 47.06 -52.19 47.30
C CYS A 503 45.65 -51.77 47.74
N MET A 504 44.84 -52.73 48.21
CA MET A 504 43.49 -52.44 48.72
C MET A 504 43.54 -51.59 50.00
N THR A 505 44.47 -51.87 50.92
CA THR A 505 44.67 -51.08 52.16
C THR A 505 45.17 -49.66 51.87
N GLU A 506 46.07 -49.48 50.90
CA GLU A 506 46.53 -48.16 50.50
C GLU A 506 45.39 -47.36 49.85
N LYS A 507 44.56 -48.00 49.01
CA LYS A 507 43.38 -47.37 48.40
C LYS A 507 42.32 -46.98 49.42
N THR A 508 42.03 -47.83 50.41
CA THR A 508 41.08 -47.47 51.48
C THR A 508 41.62 -46.33 52.35
N THR A 509 42.93 -46.27 52.57
CA THR A 509 43.56 -45.15 53.28
C THR A 509 43.48 -43.85 52.46
N LYS A 510 43.74 -43.90 51.15
CA LYS A 510 43.62 -42.75 50.24
C LYS A 510 42.18 -42.29 50.03
N SER A 511 41.22 -43.20 49.99
CA SER A 511 39.80 -42.82 49.91
C SER A 511 39.34 -42.17 51.21
N ALA A 512 39.76 -42.69 52.37
CA ALA A 512 39.48 -42.07 53.66
C ALA A 512 40.12 -40.67 53.77
N SER A 513 41.36 -40.49 53.32
CA SER A 513 42.02 -39.17 53.33
C SER A 513 41.37 -38.21 52.33
N CYS A 514 40.96 -38.68 51.15
CA CYS A 514 40.21 -37.88 50.17
C CYS A 514 38.87 -37.40 50.74
N VAL A 515 38.11 -38.29 51.40
CA VAL A 515 36.85 -37.93 52.06
C VAL A 515 37.09 -36.98 53.24
N ALA A 516 38.16 -37.15 54.00
CA ALA A 516 38.56 -36.24 55.08
C ALA A 516 38.94 -34.85 54.54
N GLU A 517 39.69 -34.77 53.44
CA GLU A 517 40.03 -33.50 52.79
C GLU A 517 38.80 -32.83 52.17
N GLN A 518 37.90 -33.59 51.55
CA GLN A 518 36.66 -33.05 50.99
C GLN A 518 35.71 -32.56 52.08
N SER A 519 35.62 -33.26 53.21
CA SER A 519 34.84 -32.79 54.35
C SER A 519 35.48 -31.56 55.01
N ALA A 520 36.81 -31.48 55.10
CA ALA A 520 37.51 -30.27 55.55
C ALA A 520 37.27 -29.08 54.62
N LYS A 521 37.39 -29.27 53.29
CA LYS A 521 37.11 -28.23 52.29
C LYS A 521 35.64 -27.82 52.27
N ARG A 522 34.72 -28.78 52.44
CA ARG A 522 33.29 -28.51 52.58
C ARG A 522 33.02 -27.70 53.84
N LEU A 523 33.61 -28.07 54.96
CA LEU A 523 33.49 -27.34 56.22
C LEU A 523 34.07 -25.92 56.10
N GLU A 524 35.22 -25.75 55.45
CA GLU A 524 35.80 -24.43 55.21
C GLU A 524 34.91 -23.58 54.28
N CYS A 525 34.32 -24.20 53.25
CA CYS A 525 33.36 -23.55 52.36
C CYS A 525 32.07 -23.15 53.11
N GLU A 526 31.51 -24.05 53.91
CA GLU A 526 30.32 -23.80 54.74
C GLU A 526 30.61 -22.74 55.81
N THR A 527 31.80 -22.76 56.41
CA THR A 527 32.25 -21.76 57.38
C THR A 527 32.43 -20.39 56.73
N ARG A 528 33.03 -20.33 55.53
CA ARG A 528 33.10 -19.08 54.74
C ARG A 528 31.71 -18.61 54.34
N ARG A 529 30.81 -19.51 53.94
CA ARG A 529 29.41 -19.18 53.62
C ARG A 529 28.69 -18.60 54.84
N GLU A 530 28.83 -19.21 56.01
CA GLU A 530 28.22 -18.71 57.26
C GLU A 530 28.89 -17.42 57.78
N THR A 531 30.21 -17.27 57.60
CA THR A 531 30.93 -16.03 57.93
C THR A 531 30.47 -14.89 57.01
N VAL A 532 30.29 -15.17 55.72
CA VAL A 532 29.73 -14.23 54.74
C VAL A 532 28.27 -13.92 55.06
N LYS A 533 27.45 -14.91 55.44
CA LYS A 533 26.06 -14.68 55.92
C LYS A 533 25.99 -13.82 57.18
N GLY A 534 26.84 -14.12 58.16
CA GLY A 534 26.93 -13.39 59.43
C GLY A 534 27.47 -11.96 59.25
N LEU A 535 28.40 -11.76 58.31
CA LEU A 535 28.85 -10.44 57.90
C LEU A 535 27.77 -9.69 57.13
N LEU A 536 26.99 -10.35 56.26
CA LEU A 536 26.05 -9.73 55.31
C LEU A 536 24.67 -9.31 55.87
N GLY A 537 24.25 -9.77 57.06
CA GLY A 537 23.02 -9.34 57.75
C GLY A 537 21.76 -9.28 56.85
N ASP A 538 21.02 -8.16 56.87
CA ASP A 538 19.85 -7.85 56.01
C ASP A 538 20.14 -7.89 54.49
N GLY A 539 21.40 -8.04 54.08
CA GLY A 539 21.86 -8.04 52.70
C GLY A 539 21.79 -6.67 52.01
N LYS A 540 21.19 -5.64 52.61
CA LYS A 540 21.02 -4.30 52.00
C LYS A 540 22.35 -3.56 51.97
N LEU A 541 22.82 -3.19 50.79
CA LEU A 541 24.07 -2.44 50.58
C LEU A 541 23.84 -0.95 50.33
N ALA A 542 22.88 -0.59 49.48
CA ALA A 542 22.62 0.80 49.17
C ALA A 542 21.22 0.98 48.60
N ARG A 543 20.66 2.17 48.76
CA ARG A 543 19.53 2.63 47.97
C ARG A 543 20.07 3.52 46.84
N ILE A 544 19.80 3.14 45.60
CA ILE A 544 20.13 3.90 44.41
C ILE A 544 18.86 4.64 43.96
N GLY A 545 18.93 5.95 43.84
CA GLY A 545 17.96 6.78 43.13
C GLY A 545 18.55 7.24 41.80
N ALA A 546 17.81 7.18 40.71
CA ALA A 546 18.26 7.65 39.40
C ALA A 546 17.13 8.37 38.66
N ALA A 547 17.36 9.62 38.27
CA ALA A 547 16.51 10.38 37.38
C ALA A 547 17.24 10.59 36.05
N VAL A 548 16.64 10.09 34.96
CA VAL A 548 17.24 10.13 33.63
C VAL A 548 16.46 11.11 32.76
N THR A 549 17.17 12.07 32.18
CA THR A 549 16.64 12.95 31.13
C THR A 549 17.37 12.64 29.85
N VAL A 550 16.62 12.39 28.79
CA VAL A 550 17.13 12.06 27.47
C VAL A 550 16.76 13.22 26.53
N SER A 551 17.73 13.78 25.82
CA SER A 551 17.49 14.81 24.81
C SER A 551 18.18 14.49 23.49
N SER A 552 17.57 14.85 22.37
CA SER A 552 18.17 14.64 21.05
C SER A 552 17.73 15.72 20.07
N ASP A 553 18.70 16.18 19.28
CA ASP A 553 18.50 17.06 18.12
C ASP A 553 18.77 16.34 16.78
N ASP A 554 19.33 15.13 16.85
CA ASP A 554 19.92 14.42 15.70
C ASP A 554 19.35 13.01 15.52
N ALA A 555 18.47 12.55 16.40
CA ALA A 555 17.84 11.23 16.28
C ALA A 555 16.89 11.22 15.10
N LYS A 556 17.17 10.36 14.13
CA LYS A 556 16.34 10.16 12.94
C LYS A 556 16.06 8.69 12.69
N ILE A 557 14.84 8.45 12.24
CA ILE A 557 14.37 7.17 11.73
C ILE A 557 14.01 7.41 10.27
N CYS A 558 14.76 6.85 9.36
CA CYS A 558 14.53 6.95 7.92
C CYS A 558 14.01 5.62 7.39
N LEU A 559 12.81 5.64 6.81
CA LEU A 559 12.25 4.49 6.12
C LEU A 559 13.06 4.22 4.86
N THR A 560 13.79 3.10 4.86
CA THR A 560 14.69 2.69 3.77
C THR A 560 13.99 1.81 2.73
N GLY A 561 12.86 1.20 3.10
CA GLY A 561 12.10 0.38 2.18
C GLY A 561 10.74 0.01 2.74
N LEU A 562 9.73 0.07 1.87
CA LEU A 562 8.42 -0.53 2.09
C LEU A 562 8.12 -1.49 0.93
N GLN A 563 7.68 -2.69 1.28
CA GLN A 563 7.26 -3.70 0.32
C GLN A 563 5.95 -4.32 0.76
N LEU A 564 4.88 -3.88 0.13
CA LEU A 564 3.55 -4.47 0.16
C LEU A 564 3.47 -5.57 -0.90
N SER A 565 2.85 -6.70 -0.56
CA SER A 565 2.54 -7.72 -1.55
C SER A 565 1.48 -7.24 -2.56
N PRO A 566 1.45 -7.81 -3.78
CA PRO A 566 0.40 -7.52 -4.77
C PRO A 566 -1.02 -7.79 -4.25
N ALA A 567 -1.18 -8.70 -3.28
CA ALA A 567 -2.47 -9.03 -2.67
C ALA A 567 -2.84 -8.12 -1.49
N LEU A 568 -1.96 -7.18 -1.09
CA LEU A 568 -2.08 -6.34 0.11
C LEU A 568 -2.37 -7.13 1.40
N ASP A 569 -1.77 -8.31 1.52
CA ASP A 569 -1.92 -9.23 2.66
C ASP A 569 -0.65 -9.32 3.53
N THR A 570 0.48 -8.81 3.04
CA THR A 570 1.75 -8.81 3.75
C THR A 570 2.49 -7.49 3.51
N VAL A 571 3.26 -7.09 4.50
CA VAL A 571 4.09 -5.89 4.48
C VAL A 571 5.46 -6.20 5.03
N ALA A 572 6.50 -5.72 4.35
CA ALA A 572 7.85 -5.66 4.88
C ALA A 572 8.28 -4.19 4.95
N VAL A 573 8.76 -3.80 6.12
CA VAL A 573 9.22 -2.45 6.43
C VAL A 573 10.69 -2.55 6.81
N SER A 574 11.51 -1.70 6.21
CA SER A 574 12.89 -1.49 6.64
C SER A 574 13.11 -0.02 6.94
N ALA A 575 13.69 0.27 8.09
CA ALA A 575 14.00 1.62 8.53
C ALA A 575 15.43 1.67 9.08
N SER A 576 16.20 2.67 8.67
CA SER A 576 17.47 2.99 9.31
C SER A 576 17.24 3.93 10.50
N VAL A 577 17.83 3.59 11.64
CA VAL A 577 17.85 4.45 12.83
C VAL A 577 19.27 4.90 13.06
N GLU A 578 19.47 6.20 13.23
CA GLU A 578 20.74 6.81 13.57
C GLU A 578 20.54 8.08 14.37
N GLY A 579 21.54 8.46 15.15
CA GLY A 579 21.57 9.79 15.77
C GLY A 579 22.28 9.82 17.11
N ASN A 580 22.42 11.04 17.62
CA ASN A 580 23.05 11.29 18.91
C ASN A 580 21.99 11.69 19.93
N VAL A 581 22.16 11.19 21.13
CA VAL A 581 21.25 11.40 22.24
C VAL A 581 22.07 11.85 23.44
N ASP A 582 21.80 13.06 23.93
CA ASP A 582 22.36 13.55 25.18
C ASP A 582 21.54 12.98 26.35
N VAL A 583 22.18 12.17 27.18
CA VAL A 583 21.59 11.58 28.39
C VAL A 583 22.13 12.35 29.59
N SER A 584 21.25 13.02 30.33
CA SER A 584 21.56 13.58 31.64
C SER A 584 21.03 12.65 32.73
N LEU A 585 21.95 12.00 33.45
CA LEU A 585 21.64 11.13 34.57
C LEU A 585 21.93 11.89 35.87
N LYS A 586 20.92 12.09 36.70
CA LYS A 586 21.10 12.45 38.11
C LYS A 586 20.97 11.18 38.92
N TYR A 587 21.94 10.89 39.77
CA TYR A 587 21.89 9.70 40.59
C TYR A 587 22.21 10.03 42.05
N SER A 588 21.68 9.21 42.95
CA SER A 588 21.97 9.22 44.38
C SER A 588 22.20 7.81 44.86
N ILE A 589 23.21 7.62 45.69
CA ILE A 589 23.55 6.35 46.33
C ILE A 589 23.59 6.62 47.82
N THR A 590 22.61 6.09 48.53
CA THR A 590 22.57 6.15 49.98
C THR A 590 23.06 4.80 50.50
N PRO A 591 24.26 4.72 51.10
CA PRO A 591 24.73 3.48 51.70
C PRO A 591 23.74 3.01 52.77
N MET A 592 23.57 1.69 52.88
CA MET A 592 22.72 1.04 53.87
C MET A 592 23.48 -0.13 54.47
N GLY A 593 23.27 -0.42 55.76
CA GLY A 593 23.89 -1.56 56.43
C GLY A 593 25.42 -1.57 56.23
N LEU A 594 25.93 -2.63 55.61
CA LEU A 594 27.37 -2.80 55.34
C LEU A 594 27.88 -1.94 54.20
N GLY A 595 26.99 -1.36 53.39
CA GLY A 595 27.39 -0.37 52.41
C GLY A 595 28.08 0.84 53.05
N HIS A 596 27.87 1.10 54.35
CA HIS A 596 28.61 2.12 55.09
C HIS A 596 30.12 1.80 55.23
N LEU A 597 30.51 0.52 55.10
CA LEU A 597 31.92 0.11 55.07
C LEU A 597 32.56 0.39 53.72
N ALA A 598 31.79 0.24 52.63
CA ALA A 598 32.25 0.50 51.26
C ALA A 598 32.18 1.99 50.89
N CYS A 599 31.17 2.70 51.38
CA CYS A 599 30.87 4.10 51.13
C CYS A 599 30.47 4.80 52.44
N LYS A 600 31.27 5.76 52.91
CA LYS A 600 31.05 6.38 54.23
C LYS A 600 29.83 7.30 54.29
N PHE A 601 29.49 7.94 53.17
CA PHE A 601 28.42 8.94 53.10
C PHE A 601 27.52 8.72 51.88
N ALA A 602 26.30 9.25 51.94
CA ALA A 602 25.42 9.31 50.78
C ALA A 602 26.03 10.22 49.70
N VAL A 603 26.02 9.75 48.46
CA VAL A 603 26.54 10.48 47.30
C VAL A 603 25.39 10.83 46.41
N SER A 604 25.34 12.06 45.93
CA SER A 604 24.46 12.46 44.84
C SER A 604 25.25 13.26 43.84
N ASP A 605 25.11 12.95 42.56
CA ASP A 605 25.86 13.61 41.49
C ASP A 605 25.02 13.60 40.21
N SER A 606 25.40 14.44 39.25
CA SER A 606 24.75 14.53 37.95
C SER A 606 25.77 14.46 36.84
N MET A 607 25.52 13.61 35.87
CA MET A 607 26.37 13.43 34.70
C MET A 607 25.59 13.70 33.42
N LYS A 608 26.30 14.17 32.40
CA LYS A 608 25.81 14.27 31.03
C LYS A 608 26.68 13.41 30.15
N VAL A 609 26.04 12.58 29.33
CA VAL A 609 26.67 11.59 28.47
C VAL A 609 26.11 11.77 27.08
N LYS A 610 26.95 11.68 26.05
CA LYS A 610 26.48 11.54 24.68
C LYS A 610 26.39 10.06 24.36
N ALA A 611 25.19 9.56 24.12
CA ALA A 611 24.95 8.26 23.54
C ALA A 611 24.85 8.42 22.02
N SER A 612 25.55 7.61 21.25
CA SER A 612 25.37 7.57 19.80
C SER A 612 24.67 6.26 19.41
N LEU A 613 23.56 6.39 18.71
CA LEU A 613 22.97 5.28 17.98
C LEU A 613 23.69 5.19 16.64
N GLY A 614 24.59 4.20 16.52
CA GLY A 614 25.20 3.87 15.24
C GLY A 614 24.11 3.52 14.21
N LYS A 615 24.33 3.87 12.95
CA LYS A 615 23.38 3.58 11.87
C LYS A 615 23.07 2.09 11.82
N ARG A 616 21.81 1.73 12.10
CA ARG A 616 21.33 0.35 12.03
C ARG A 616 20.06 0.29 11.21
N THR A 617 19.95 -0.73 10.36
CA THR A 617 18.72 -1.03 9.65
C THR A 617 17.89 -2.00 10.48
N LEU A 618 16.71 -1.55 10.88
CA LEU A 618 15.65 -2.38 11.44
C LEU A 618 14.80 -2.88 10.28
N ALA A 619 14.61 -4.18 10.17
CA ALA A 619 13.67 -4.77 9.22
C ALA A 619 12.64 -5.58 9.98
N SER A 620 11.38 -5.46 9.60
CA SER A 620 10.29 -6.26 10.14
C SER A 620 9.30 -6.56 9.02
N SER A 621 8.78 -7.78 9.02
CA SER A 621 7.69 -8.18 8.14
C SER A 621 6.45 -8.53 8.93
N GLY A 622 5.29 -8.44 8.30
CA GLY A 622 4.01 -8.61 8.96
C GLY A 622 2.89 -8.99 7.99
N THR A 623 1.74 -9.28 8.58
CA THR A 623 0.50 -9.51 7.84
C THR A 623 -0.32 -8.23 7.83
N LEU A 624 -1.00 -7.97 6.71
CA LEU A 624 -1.93 -6.87 6.54
C LEU A 624 -3.36 -7.42 6.49
N GLU A 625 -4.24 -6.82 7.26
CA GLU A 625 -5.67 -7.10 7.25
C GLU A 625 -6.44 -5.79 7.15
N PHE A 626 -7.52 -5.78 6.36
CA PHE A 626 -8.50 -4.71 6.41
C PHE A 626 -9.64 -5.12 7.32
N VAL A 627 -9.88 -4.33 8.37
CA VAL A 627 -10.95 -4.53 9.33
C VAL A 627 -12.01 -3.45 9.08
N PRO A 628 -13.16 -3.77 8.45
CA PRO A 628 -14.24 -2.81 8.30
C PRO A 628 -14.83 -2.43 9.66
N ASP A 629 -15.20 -1.17 9.82
CA ASP A 629 -15.97 -0.73 10.98
C ASP A 629 -17.39 -1.37 10.94
N PRO A 630 -18.08 -1.53 12.09
CA PRO A 630 -19.41 -2.13 12.15
C PRO A 630 -20.45 -1.42 11.28
N ASP A 631 -20.25 -0.12 10.99
CA ASP A 631 -21.14 0.68 10.16
C ASP A 631 -20.81 0.60 8.66
N GLY A 632 -19.70 -0.06 8.29
CA GLY A 632 -19.21 -0.24 6.93
C GLY A 632 -18.71 1.03 6.24
N LYS A 633 -18.73 2.20 6.90
CA LYS A 633 -18.37 3.48 6.25
C LYS A 633 -16.87 3.74 6.24
N SER A 634 -16.21 3.24 7.26
CA SER A 634 -14.77 3.28 7.43
C SER A 634 -14.24 1.89 7.66
N GLY A 635 -12.91 1.79 7.66
CA GLY A 635 -12.24 0.61 8.17
C GLY A 635 -10.81 0.93 8.49
N GLU A 636 -10.13 -0.06 9.05
CA GLU A 636 -8.76 0.07 9.50
C GLU A 636 -7.90 -0.95 8.75
N MET A 637 -6.88 -0.44 8.05
CA MET A 637 -5.78 -1.27 7.57
C MET A 637 -4.86 -1.53 8.76
N ARG A 638 -4.83 -2.77 9.25
CA ARG A 638 -3.97 -3.21 10.35
C ARG A 638 -2.82 -4.05 9.82
N ALA A 639 -1.60 -3.65 10.14
CA ALA A 639 -0.40 -4.44 9.98
C ALA A 639 -0.03 -5.07 11.33
N ARG A 640 0.05 -6.40 11.40
CA ARG A 640 0.64 -7.12 12.53
C ARG A 640 2.06 -7.51 12.17
N MET A 641 3.02 -6.79 12.74
CA MET A 641 4.43 -6.99 12.46
C MET A 641 5.02 -8.07 13.36
N SER A 642 6.09 -8.72 12.89
CA SER A 642 6.96 -9.58 13.70
C SER A 642 7.73 -8.78 14.75
N SER A 643 8.20 -9.46 15.80
CA SER A 643 8.90 -8.78 16.90
C SER A 643 10.14 -8.03 16.39
N LEU A 644 10.26 -6.79 16.86
CA LEU A 644 11.35 -5.89 16.51
C LEU A 644 12.37 -5.91 17.65
N LYS A 645 13.51 -6.54 17.41
CA LYS A 645 14.63 -6.56 18.36
C LYS A 645 15.63 -5.47 17.99
N PHE A 646 15.95 -4.59 18.92
CA PHE A 646 17.00 -3.58 18.77
C PHE A 646 17.93 -3.59 19.97
N HIS A 647 19.24 -3.55 19.70
CA HIS A 647 20.28 -3.66 20.72
C HIS A 647 21.12 -2.38 20.76
N PRO A 648 20.66 -1.27 21.38
CA PRO A 648 21.41 -0.04 21.45
C PRO A 648 22.60 -0.18 22.40
N THR A 649 23.71 0.48 22.06
CA THR A 649 24.94 0.47 22.85
C THR A 649 25.27 1.89 23.32
N LEU A 650 25.37 2.08 24.63
CA LEU A 650 25.82 3.30 25.29
C LEU A 650 27.36 3.34 25.34
N LYS A 651 27.98 4.41 24.85
CA LYS A 651 29.43 4.62 24.90
C LYS A 651 29.79 5.99 25.46
N PRO A 652 30.54 6.09 26.58
CA PRO A 652 30.94 5.00 27.48
C PRO A 652 29.73 4.38 28.21
N GLY A 653 29.85 3.11 28.64
CA GLY A 653 28.80 2.41 29.38
C GLY A 653 28.54 3.04 30.77
N LEU A 654 27.37 2.77 31.36
CA LEU A 654 26.95 3.37 32.63
C LEU A 654 27.93 3.09 33.78
N ALA A 655 28.47 1.87 33.85
CA ALA A 655 29.49 1.49 34.84
C ALA A 655 30.80 2.25 34.65
N GLU A 656 31.26 2.41 33.42
CA GLU A 656 32.49 3.15 33.12
C GLU A 656 32.36 4.63 33.52
N LEU A 657 31.15 5.19 33.38
CA LEU A 657 30.83 6.54 33.82
C LEU A 657 30.78 6.66 35.35
N MET A 658 30.16 5.72 36.04
CA MET A 658 30.11 5.73 37.51
C MET A 658 31.51 5.62 38.12
N LEU A 659 32.38 4.79 37.55
CA LEU A 659 33.79 4.64 37.97
C LEU A 659 34.62 5.92 37.73
N LYS A 660 34.21 6.78 36.80
CA LYS A 660 34.84 8.08 36.56
C LYS A 660 34.31 9.21 37.44
N SER A 661 33.25 8.99 38.25
CA SER A 661 32.73 10.04 39.14
C SER A 661 33.71 10.31 40.30
N PRO A 662 34.22 11.55 40.45
CA PRO A 662 35.07 11.90 41.58
C PRO A 662 34.33 11.79 42.92
N ALA A 663 33.04 12.14 42.95
CA ALA A 663 32.23 12.09 44.17
C ALA A 663 32.05 10.65 44.68
N LEU A 664 31.88 9.69 43.75
CA LEU A 664 31.82 8.27 44.08
C LEU A 664 33.17 7.75 44.59
N ASN A 665 34.25 8.05 43.87
CA ASN A 665 35.60 7.59 44.25
C ASN A 665 36.07 8.15 45.60
N LEU A 666 35.73 9.40 45.91
CA LEU A 666 36.07 10.04 47.20
C LEU A 666 35.25 9.49 48.37
N SER A 667 33.96 9.22 48.15
CA SER A 667 33.06 8.78 49.21
C SER A 667 33.12 7.27 49.45
N CYS A 668 33.62 6.52 48.48
CA CYS A 668 33.66 5.07 48.45
C CYS A 668 35.07 4.53 48.19
N THR A 669 36.01 4.84 49.10
CA THR A 669 37.44 4.50 48.95
C THR A 669 37.75 3.00 48.79
N GLY A 670 36.85 2.11 49.22
CA GLY A 670 36.99 0.65 49.06
C GLY A 670 36.37 0.08 47.78
N VAL A 671 35.59 0.86 47.04
CA VAL A 671 34.87 0.38 45.85
C VAL A 671 35.84 0.10 44.70
N ALA A 672 36.95 0.83 44.56
CA ALA A 672 37.97 0.54 43.54
C ALA A 672 38.63 -0.85 43.70
N GLU A 673 38.77 -1.36 44.93
CA GLU A 673 39.35 -2.69 45.21
C GLU A 673 38.33 -3.82 45.06
N ILE A 674 37.04 -3.55 45.28
CA ILE A 674 35.95 -4.54 45.23
C ILE A 674 35.28 -4.61 43.84
N THR A 675 35.35 -3.54 43.04
CA THR A 675 34.66 -3.43 41.74
C THR A 675 35.20 -4.38 40.67
N GLY A 676 36.50 -4.70 40.70
CA GLY A 676 37.09 -5.69 39.80
C GLY A 676 36.47 -7.08 39.94
N THR A 677 35.95 -7.42 41.12
CA THR A 677 35.32 -8.71 41.44
C THR A 677 33.78 -8.65 41.45
N THR A 678 33.16 -7.52 41.82
CA THR A 678 31.68 -7.41 41.92
C THR A 678 30.99 -6.98 40.63
N VAL A 679 31.62 -6.15 39.78
CA VAL A 679 31.06 -5.77 38.46
C VAL A 679 31.09 -6.95 37.48
N GLY A 680 31.96 -7.93 37.73
CA GLY A 680 32.06 -9.17 36.95
C GLY A 680 31.03 -10.25 37.28
N MET A 681 30.32 -10.17 38.42
CA MET A 681 29.58 -11.32 38.97
C MET A 681 28.05 -11.16 39.08
N ALA A 682 27.46 -10.03 38.68
CA ALA A 682 26.01 -9.81 38.80
C ALA A 682 25.28 -9.85 37.44
N PRO A 683 24.03 -10.37 37.35
CA PRO A 683 23.20 -10.34 36.14
C PRO A 683 22.87 -8.92 35.65
N PHE A 684 23.12 -7.90 36.47
CA PHE A 684 23.04 -6.48 36.11
C PHE A 684 24.18 -5.98 35.17
N ALA A 685 25.13 -6.84 34.79
CA ALA A 685 26.32 -6.43 34.07
C ALA A 685 26.07 -5.98 32.61
N GLN A 686 25.05 -6.47 31.91
CA GLN A 686 24.80 -6.08 30.51
C GLN A 686 24.29 -4.63 30.40
N GLU A 687 23.23 -4.32 31.16
CA GLU A 687 22.64 -2.97 31.22
C GLU A 687 23.67 -1.93 31.72
N LEU A 688 24.52 -2.31 32.68
CA LEU A 688 25.59 -1.47 33.19
C LEU A 688 26.78 -1.30 32.22
N ARG A 689 27.04 -2.27 31.33
CA ARG A 689 28.02 -2.16 30.23
C ARG A 689 27.54 -1.25 29.10
N GLY A 690 26.26 -0.89 29.12
CA GLY A 690 25.63 -0.06 28.11
C GLY A 690 25.01 -0.86 26.97
N ASP A 691 24.95 -2.18 27.06
CA ASP A 691 24.25 -3.03 26.09
C ASP A 691 22.83 -3.27 26.61
N PHE A 692 21.83 -2.76 25.88
CA PHE A 692 20.43 -2.99 26.19
C PHE A 692 19.83 -3.84 25.09
N ASP A 693 18.99 -4.80 25.46
CA ASP A 693 18.19 -5.56 24.50
C ASP A 693 16.76 -5.08 24.65
N PHE A 694 16.25 -4.40 23.63
CA PHE A 694 14.86 -4.01 23.58
C PHE A 694 14.15 -4.86 22.52
N GLU A 695 13.11 -5.55 22.95
CA GLU A 695 12.20 -6.27 22.06
C GLU A 695 10.82 -5.63 22.15
N VAL A 696 10.32 -5.16 21.01
CA VAL A 696 8.93 -4.78 20.87
C VAL A 696 8.20 -5.99 20.30
N GLU A 697 7.46 -6.69 21.15
CA GLU A 697 6.69 -7.86 20.75
C GLU A 697 5.50 -7.45 19.88
N ASN A 698 5.41 -8.07 18.70
CA ASN A 698 4.28 -7.99 17.77
C ASN A 698 3.67 -6.58 17.58
N PRO A 699 4.45 -5.58 17.15
CA PRO A 699 3.93 -4.23 16.99
C PRO A 699 2.81 -4.20 15.94
N SER A 700 1.70 -3.54 16.27
CA SER A 700 0.60 -3.32 15.34
C SER A 700 0.62 -1.90 14.81
N ILE A 701 0.63 -1.72 13.49
CA ILE A 701 0.42 -0.42 12.84
C ILE A 701 -0.99 -0.41 12.30
N ALA A 702 -1.75 0.64 12.57
CA ALA A 702 -3.12 0.72 12.11
C ALA A 702 -3.38 2.06 11.44
N TYR A 703 -3.95 2.03 10.25
CA TYR A 703 -4.31 3.21 9.47
C TYR A 703 -5.80 3.21 9.17
N ARG A 704 -6.49 4.24 9.65
CA ARG A 704 -7.92 4.41 9.45
C ARG A 704 -8.19 4.98 8.06
N LEU A 705 -9.02 4.29 7.29
CA LEU A 705 -9.64 4.80 6.08
C LEU A 705 -10.94 5.51 6.49
N ASP A 706 -10.85 6.83 6.67
CA ASP A 706 -12.02 7.66 6.93
C ASP A 706 -12.90 7.80 5.68
N PRO A 707 -14.23 7.95 5.84
CA PRO A 707 -15.11 8.19 4.72
C PRO A 707 -14.74 9.51 4.02
N TRP A 708 -14.72 9.51 2.70
CA TRP A 708 -14.36 10.69 1.93
C TRP A 708 -15.61 11.50 1.61
N THR A 709 -15.57 12.79 1.93
CA THR A 709 -16.61 13.75 1.53
C THR A 709 -16.08 14.59 0.37
N LEU A 710 -16.67 14.44 -0.81
CA LEU A 710 -16.34 15.29 -1.95
C LEU A 710 -17.36 16.42 -2.03
N SER A 711 -16.93 17.65 -1.73
CA SER A 711 -17.70 18.86 -1.98
C SER A 711 -17.38 19.37 -3.39
N VAL A 712 -18.38 19.42 -4.26
CA VAL A 712 -18.23 19.98 -5.61
C VAL A 712 -18.53 21.48 -5.53
N LYS A 713 -17.50 22.34 -5.68
CA LYS A 713 -17.62 23.82 -5.67
C LYS A 713 -18.36 24.39 -4.45
N GLY A 714 -18.04 23.94 -3.24
CA GLY A 714 -18.64 24.47 -2.00
C GLY A 714 -20.06 24.00 -1.73
N GLN A 715 -20.50 22.92 -2.40
CA GLN A 715 -21.84 22.35 -2.22
C GLN A 715 -21.73 20.99 -1.54
N GLY A 716 -22.44 20.84 -0.42
CA GLY A 716 -22.48 19.64 0.41
C GLY A 716 -23.22 18.47 -0.23
N LEU A 717 -22.69 17.94 -1.34
CA LEU A 717 -23.01 16.58 -1.79
C LEU A 717 -22.35 15.62 -0.79
N LEU A 718 -23.18 14.99 0.04
CA LEU A 718 -22.70 13.98 0.96
C LEU A 718 -22.67 12.65 0.21
N LEU A 719 -21.48 12.30 -0.29
CA LEU A 719 -21.19 10.94 -0.71
C LEU A 719 -20.98 10.11 0.56
N THR A 720 -21.90 9.18 0.82
CA THR A 720 -21.63 8.16 1.83
C THR A 720 -20.84 7.06 1.14
N THR A 721 -19.57 6.95 1.49
CA THR A 721 -18.67 5.92 0.96
C THR A 721 -18.64 4.71 1.89
N GLN A 722 -18.55 3.52 1.32
CA GLN A 722 -18.29 2.27 2.01
C GLN A 722 -17.11 1.58 1.32
N VAL A 723 -16.08 1.24 2.09
CA VAL A 723 -14.93 0.51 1.56
C VAL A 723 -15.27 -0.97 1.56
N VAL A 724 -15.25 -1.58 0.37
CA VAL A 724 -15.50 -3.02 0.17
C VAL A 724 -14.21 -3.64 -0.39
N PRO A 725 -13.40 -4.32 0.46
CA PRO A 725 -12.28 -5.08 -0.05
C PRO A 725 -12.81 -6.32 -0.79
N THR A 726 -12.23 -6.61 -1.94
CA THR A 726 -12.40 -7.91 -2.61
C THR A 726 -11.10 -8.70 -2.51
N THR A 727 -11.07 -9.91 -3.06
CA THR A 727 -9.82 -10.67 -3.17
C THR A 727 -8.82 -10.00 -4.12
N LYS A 728 -9.27 -9.19 -5.08
CA LYS A 728 -8.46 -8.65 -6.18
C LYS A 728 -8.33 -7.12 -6.19
N ALA A 729 -9.27 -6.41 -5.58
CA ALA A 729 -9.35 -4.95 -5.60
C ALA A 729 -9.69 -4.37 -4.22
N LEU A 730 -9.41 -3.08 -4.07
CA LEU A 730 -10.02 -2.24 -3.05
C LEU A 730 -11.10 -1.41 -3.75
N ALA A 731 -12.36 -1.63 -3.37
CA ALA A 731 -13.49 -0.89 -3.92
C ALA A 731 -14.02 0.12 -2.90
N VAL A 732 -14.43 1.28 -3.39
CA VAL A 732 -15.18 2.29 -2.66
C VAL A 732 -16.55 2.39 -3.31
N MET A 733 -17.54 1.90 -2.60
CA MET A 733 -18.95 2.01 -2.94
C MET A 733 -19.44 3.37 -2.49
N ALA A 734 -20.22 4.06 -3.31
CA ALA A 734 -20.72 5.39 -3.00
C ALA A 734 -22.24 5.44 -3.24
N LYS A 735 -22.93 6.04 -2.28
CA LYS A 735 -24.32 6.46 -2.44
C LYS A 735 -24.40 7.96 -2.31
N VAL A 736 -24.87 8.62 -3.37
CA VAL A 736 -25.14 10.06 -3.33
C VAL A 736 -26.40 10.29 -2.51
N ARG A 737 -26.29 11.07 -1.44
CA ARG A 737 -27.46 11.60 -0.73
C ARG A 737 -27.41 13.11 -0.77
N ARG A 738 -28.56 13.75 -1.00
CA ARG A 738 -28.70 15.18 -0.72
C ARG A 738 -28.51 15.37 0.78
N SER A 739 -27.54 16.20 1.17
CA SER A 739 -27.43 16.63 2.56
C SER A 739 -28.66 17.48 2.89
N ALA A 740 -29.47 17.03 3.84
CA ALA A 740 -30.60 17.82 4.35
C ALA A 740 -30.14 19.10 5.07
N ASN A 741 -28.86 19.18 5.45
CA ASN A 741 -28.27 20.22 6.31
C ASN A 741 -27.04 20.90 5.67
N ALA A 742 -27.02 21.14 4.35
CA ALA A 742 -25.89 21.82 3.70
C ALA A 742 -25.72 23.31 4.08
N ALA A 743 -26.52 23.84 5.02
CA ALA A 743 -26.46 25.24 5.44
C ALA A 743 -25.43 25.54 6.55
N SER A 744 -24.66 24.56 7.04
CA SER A 744 -23.81 24.78 8.23
C SER A 744 -22.47 24.05 8.29
N ALA A 745 -21.90 23.61 7.17
CA ALA A 745 -20.51 23.14 7.16
C ALA A 745 -19.59 24.28 6.67
N PRO A 746 -18.60 24.73 7.47
CA PRO A 746 -17.70 25.82 7.10
C PRO A 746 -16.80 25.49 5.91
#